data_AF-A0A535LL88-F1
#
_entry.id   AF-A0A535LL88-F1
#
_cell.length_a   1.000
_cell.length_b   1.000
_cell.length_c   1.000
_cell.angle_alpha   90.00
_cell.angle_beta   90.00
_cell.angle_gamma   90.00
#
_symmetry.space_group_name_H-M   'P 1'
#
loop_
_entity.id
_entity.type
_entity.pdbx_description
1 polymer ?
#
loop_
_entity_poly.entity_id
_entity_poly.type
_entity_poly.pdbx_seq_one_letter_code
_entity_poly.pdbx_strand_id
1 'polypeptide(L)'
;WDDIDVHYHGQVLTSGGHGFAAISRQRLLAILRERCEEFGVTIHYREPAPPVAALRSSFDLVVAADGVNSLTRSAHADVFQPLLDVRRARYMWLGTPLVFDAFKFFIAETDIGTVQAHAYPYSDSMSTFIVELEEGSWTRSGQIDAAERSWKPGESDEQGIAFCADMFADALQRQPLLANNSRWIRFATVRTRCWRHGNLLLIGDAAHTAHFSIGSGTKLAMEDALALAACLHENAGVDDALAAYEAERRPVVESAQRAAQASLEWFENISQYTRQEPLQFAFNLLTRSRRVTYGNLKVRDPEFVAEVDRWFNQGREPVPPMFAPIRLRELELANRVIVSPMDMYAADDGLIGDFHLVHLGSKALGGAALVMTEMVCVSREGRITPGCAGMYRPEHEAAFTRLVDFLHGQTPAKIGIQLGHSGRKGSTKLMWEGMDEPLEAGNWGLVAPSPLPYLGASQIPREMTRADMDQVRDQFVDATRMAVRAGFDLLELHCAHGYLLASFISPLTNVRRDEYGGSLENRLRYPLEVFDAIRAEWPAAKPMTVRVSAVDWYEGGLSAEDSVEAARAFAAHGVDAVDVSTGQTIAEEQPSFGRSYQTPFADRIRNAAGVATIAVGAISGYDDVNSIILAGRADLCALGRAHLYDPAWTLHAAADQDVAMTWPVQFQRGSRKPPSGRTDGPRPRLELIRDGAPNGGHRRWRPKGAV
;
A
#
# COMPACT_ATOMS: atom_id res chain seq x y z
N TRP A 1 1.42 -14.55 25.65
CA TRP A 1 1.76 -15.60 24.66
C TRP A 1 2.18 -14.87 23.40
N ASP A 2 2.96 -15.48 22.53
CA ASP A 2 3.63 -14.77 21.44
C ASP A 2 3.31 -15.34 20.06
N ASP A 3 2.83 -16.58 20.00
CA ASP A 3 2.66 -17.32 18.75
C ASP A 3 1.40 -16.88 17.99
N ILE A 4 1.55 -16.83 16.67
CA ILE A 4 0.48 -16.81 15.67
C ILE A 4 0.57 -18.10 14.86
N ASP A 5 -0.52 -18.88 14.81
CA ASP A 5 -0.68 -20.00 13.88
C ASP A 5 -1.52 -19.56 12.68
N VAL A 6 -1.00 -19.78 11.48
CA VAL A 6 -1.72 -19.60 10.21
C VAL A 6 -2.11 -20.98 9.69
N HIS A 7 -3.40 -21.29 9.75
CA HIS A 7 -3.98 -22.52 9.20
C HIS A 7 -4.45 -22.25 7.76
N TYR A 8 -3.75 -22.82 6.79
CA TYR A 8 -3.99 -22.58 5.37
C TYR A 8 -3.52 -23.78 4.53
N HIS A 9 -4.32 -24.21 3.55
CA HIS A 9 -4.08 -25.41 2.72
C HIS A 9 -3.66 -26.67 3.50
N GLY A 10 -4.32 -26.92 4.64
CA GLY A 10 -4.04 -28.07 5.50
C GLY A 10 -2.72 -28.01 6.27
N GLN A 11 -1.96 -26.92 6.16
CA GLN A 11 -0.73 -26.68 6.90
C GLN A 11 -0.97 -25.70 8.06
N VAL A 12 -0.11 -25.79 9.07
CA VAL A 12 -0.07 -24.86 10.19
C VAL A 12 1.31 -24.24 10.23
N LEU A 13 1.39 -22.95 9.89
CA LEU A 13 2.62 -22.18 9.92
C LEU A 13 2.62 -21.29 11.16
N THR A 14 3.61 -21.48 12.03
CA THR A 14 3.71 -20.74 13.28
C THR A 14 4.73 -19.62 13.14
N SER A 15 4.36 -18.42 13.59
CA SER A 15 5.29 -17.32 13.80
C SER A 15 5.26 -16.83 15.25
N GLY A 16 6.42 -16.73 15.88
CA GLY A 16 6.63 -16.26 17.25
C GLY A 16 6.99 -14.77 17.36
N GLY A 17 7.24 -14.31 18.59
CA GLY A 17 7.77 -12.99 18.90
C GLY A 17 6.80 -11.83 18.71
N HIS A 18 5.50 -12.09 18.55
CA HIS A 18 4.50 -11.05 18.32
C HIS A 18 4.12 -10.32 19.61
N GLY A 19 4.06 -11.05 20.73
CA GLY A 19 3.78 -10.52 22.06
C GLY A 19 2.33 -10.12 22.25
N PHE A 20 1.52 -11.02 22.80
CA PHE A 20 0.10 -10.81 23.07
C PHE A 20 -0.24 -10.90 24.56
N ALA A 21 -1.21 -10.07 24.93
CA ALA A 21 -1.96 -10.13 26.17
C ALA A 21 -3.44 -9.89 25.86
N ALA A 22 -4.33 -10.61 26.54
CA ALA A 22 -5.76 -10.33 26.52
C ALA A 22 -6.35 -10.55 27.91
N ILE A 23 -7.52 -9.96 28.09
CA ILE A 23 -8.33 -10.02 29.29
C ILE A 23 -9.79 -10.02 28.85
N SER A 24 -10.66 -10.72 29.57
CA SER A 24 -12.09 -10.63 29.30
C SER A 24 -12.59 -9.21 29.51
N ARG A 25 -13.46 -8.72 28.61
CA ARG A 25 -14.07 -7.38 28.73
C ARG A 25 -14.75 -7.19 30.08
N GLN A 26 -15.46 -8.21 30.56
CA GLN A 26 -16.14 -8.18 31.85
C GLN A 26 -15.15 -7.95 33.01
N ARG A 27 -13.99 -8.63 33.00
CA ARG A 27 -12.99 -8.46 34.05
C ARG A 27 -12.32 -7.09 33.96
N LEU A 28 -11.98 -6.63 32.75
CA LEU A 28 -11.42 -5.29 32.55
C LEU A 28 -12.35 -4.20 33.07
N LEU A 29 -13.62 -4.24 32.68
CA LEU A 29 -14.63 -3.28 33.15
C LEU A 29 -14.85 -3.37 34.67
N ALA A 30 -14.79 -4.56 35.26
CA ALA A 30 -14.86 -4.72 36.71
C ALA A 30 -13.69 -4.03 37.43
N ILE A 31 -12.46 -4.21 36.95
CA ILE A 31 -11.26 -3.57 37.51
C ILE A 31 -11.37 -2.04 37.40
N LEU A 32 -11.77 -1.53 36.22
CA LEU A 32 -11.91 -0.09 36.00
C LEU A 32 -13.01 0.51 36.89
N ARG A 33 -14.14 -0.19 37.05
CA ARG A 33 -15.23 0.21 37.94
C ARG A 33 -14.76 0.26 39.40
N GLU A 34 -14.12 -0.80 39.89
CA GLU A 34 -13.59 -0.88 41.26
C GLU A 34 -12.66 0.31 41.54
N ARG A 35 -11.79 0.65 40.59
CA ARG A 35 -10.92 1.82 40.69
C ARG A 35 -11.70 3.15 40.69
N CYS A 36 -12.71 3.30 39.85
CA CYS A 36 -13.57 4.50 39.85
C CYS A 36 -14.26 4.68 41.21
N GLU A 37 -14.80 3.61 41.79
CA GLU A 37 -15.45 3.62 43.11
C GLU A 37 -14.46 4.00 44.22
N GLU A 38 -13.23 3.48 44.19
CA GLU A 38 -12.15 3.84 45.14
C GLU A 38 -11.77 5.33 45.09
N PHE A 39 -11.89 5.97 43.91
CA PHE A 39 -11.66 7.40 43.75
C PHE A 39 -12.92 8.27 43.96
N GLY A 40 -14.04 7.68 44.38
CA GLY A 40 -15.29 8.41 44.63
C GLY A 40 -16.01 8.88 43.37
N VAL A 41 -15.73 8.27 42.21
CA VAL A 41 -16.46 8.56 40.97
C VAL A 41 -17.89 8.04 41.09
N THR A 42 -18.87 8.90 40.82
CA THR A 42 -20.28 8.50 40.81
C THR A 42 -20.62 7.80 39.50
N ILE A 43 -21.09 6.54 39.59
CA ILE A 43 -21.43 5.71 38.42
C ILE A 43 -22.93 5.47 38.38
N HIS A 44 -23.55 5.86 37.27
CA HIS A 44 -24.96 5.64 37.00
C HIS A 44 -25.14 4.41 36.09
N TYR A 45 -26.04 3.50 36.46
CA TYR A 45 -26.31 2.28 35.69
C TYR A 45 -27.70 2.31 35.07
N ARG A 46 -27.80 1.76 33.86
CA ARG A 46 -29.08 1.64 33.12
C ARG A 46 -29.81 2.98 32.95
N GLU A 47 -29.05 4.07 32.98
CA GLU A 47 -29.52 5.44 32.87
C GLU A 47 -28.97 6.03 31.57
N PRO A 48 -29.82 6.43 30.60
CA PRO A 48 -29.37 7.18 29.44
C PRO A 48 -28.73 8.50 29.86
N ALA A 49 -27.63 8.90 29.20
CA ALA A 49 -26.99 10.17 29.48
C ALA A 49 -27.97 11.34 29.22
N PRO A 50 -27.98 12.39 30.06
CA PRO A 50 -28.73 13.61 29.79
C PRO A 50 -28.32 14.27 28.46
N PRO A 51 -29.16 15.15 27.88
CA PRO A 51 -28.79 15.90 26.68
C PRO A 51 -27.45 16.63 26.85
N VAL A 52 -26.57 16.51 25.85
CA VAL A 52 -25.19 17.03 25.92
C VAL A 52 -25.12 18.53 26.26
N ALA A 53 -26.10 19.33 25.82
CA ALA A 53 -26.16 20.74 26.15
C ALA A 53 -26.28 21.00 27.66
N ALA A 54 -27.08 20.19 28.37
CA ALA A 54 -27.24 20.29 29.82
C ALA A 54 -25.99 19.81 30.57
N LEU A 55 -25.31 18.79 30.05
CA LEU A 55 -24.03 18.34 30.61
C LEU A 55 -22.97 19.44 30.46
N ARG A 56 -22.87 20.06 29.27
CA ARG A 56 -21.89 21.12 29.01
C ARG A 56 -22.09 22.37 29.86
N SER A 57 -23.32 22.69 30.25
CA SER A 57 -23.59 23.83 31.14
C SER A 57 -23.33 23.52 32.62
N SER A 58 -23.27 22.24 32.99
CA SER A 58 -23.24 21.80 34.40
C SER A 58 -21.88 21.28 34.86
N PHE A 59 -20.96 20.99 33.92
CA PHE A 59 -19.65 20.41 34.21
C PHE A 59 -18.53 21.19 33.51
N ASP A 60 -17.35 21.23 34.12
CA ASP A 60 -16.16 21.91 33.58
C ASP A 60 -15.60 21.22 32.33
N LEU A 61 -15.80 19.90 32.23
CA LEU A 61 -15.39 19.06 31.10
C LEU A 61 -16.42 17.94 30.91
N VAL A 62 -16.81 17.71 29.65
CA VAL A 62 -17.65 16.59 29.24
C VAL A 62 -16.85 15.73 28.26
N VAL A 63 -16.62 14.46 28.62
CA VAL A 63 -15.93 13.49 27.77
C VAL A 63 -16.94 12.50 27.22
N ALA A 64 -17.16 12.51 25.91
CA ALA A 64 -18.04 11.59 25.20
C ALA A 64 -17.25 10.36 24.73
N ALA A 65 -17.47 9.25 25.44
CA ALA A 65 -16.95 7.91 25.13
C ALA A 65 -18.10 6.97 24.71
N ASP A 66 -19.09 7.47 23.98
CA ASP A 66 -20.35 6.81 23.61
C ASP A 66 -20.24 5.91 22.34
N GLY A 67 -19.00 5.61 21.93
CA GLY A 67 -18.66 4.57 20.95
C GLY A 67 -18.99 4.90 19.50
N VAL A 68 -18.91 3.88 18.64
CA VAL A 68 -19.05 4.05 17.17
C VAL A 68 -20.38 4.68 16.76
N ASN A 69 -21.46 4.46 17.51
CA ASN A 69 -22.79 5.03 17.28
C ASN A 69 -23.05 6.31 18.10
N SER A 70 -21.98 7.06 18.42
CA SER A 70 -22.01 8.27 19.24
C SER A 70 -23.14 9.23 18.84
N LEU A 71 -24.11 9.40 19.75
CA LEU A 71 -25.17 10.41 19.62
C LEU A 71 -24.57 11.81 19.75
N THR A 72 -23.52 11.95 20.55
CA THR A 72 -22.83 13.22 20.79
C THR A 72 -22.15 13.73 19.52
N ARG A 73 -21.43 12.85 18.81
CA ARG A 73 -20.80 13.19 17.53
C ARG A 73 -21.85 13.57 16.49
N SER A 74 -22.93 12.80 16.40
CA SER A 74 -24.02 13.08 15.44
C SER A 74 -24.74 14.40 15.73
N ALA A 75 -24.94 14.76 17.01
CA ALA A 75 -25.60 16.00 17.40
C ALA A 75 -24.78 17.27 17.09
N HIS A 76 -23.47 17.13 16.90
CA HIS A 76 -22.53 18.23 16.60
C HIS A 76 -21.67 17.91 15.36
N ALA A 77 -22.29 17.29 14.35
CA ALA A 77 -21.59 16.84 13.14
C ALA A 77 -20.99 18.01 12.33
N ASP A 78 -21.57 19.20 12.41
CA ASP A 78 -21.06 20.44 11.82
C ASP A 78 -19.70 20.85 12.38
N VAL A 79 -19.46 20.58 13.67
CA VAL A 79 -18.19 20.85 14.36
C VAL A 79 -17.19 19.72 14.15
N PHE A 80 -17.60 18.47 14.44
CA PHE A 80 -16.67 17.33 14.42
C PHE A 80 -16.34 16.85 13.01
N GLN A 81 -17.21 17.13 12.03
CA GLN A 81 -17.09 16.73 10.63
C GLN A 81 -16.70 15.24 10.49
N PRO A 82 -17.58 14.31 10.92
CA PRO A 82 -17.28 12.90 10.87
C PRO A 82 -17.28 12.38 9.43
N LEU A 83 -16.25 11.63 9.08
CA LEU A 83 -16.17 10.79 7.90
C LEU A 83 -16.43 9.34 8.34
N LEU A 84 -17.46 8.73 7.75
CA LEU A 84 -17.84 7.34 7.98
C LEU A 84 -17.58 6.53 6.72
N ASP A 85 -16.71 5.53 6.83
CA ASP A 85 -16.43 4.56 5.77
C ASP A 85 -16.92 3.18 6.23
N VAL A 86 -18.11 2.79 5.74
CA VAL A 86 -18.71 1.49 6.05
C VAL A 86 -18.16 0.45 5.10
N ARG A 87 -17.51 -0.56 5.67
CA ARG A 87 -16.78 -1.58 4.95
C ARG A 87 -17.70 -2.67 4.42
N ARG A 88 -17.21 -3.45 3.46
CA ARG A 88 -18.00 -4.38 2.65
C ARG A 88 -18.08 -5.76 3.31
N ALA A 89 -16.95 -6.23 3.86
CA ALA A 89 -16.91 -7.51 4.57
C ALA A 89 -17.83 -7.51 5.79
N ARG A 90 -18.39 -8.69 6.07
CA ARG A 90 -19.18 -8.95 7.27
C ARG A 90 -18.36 -9.75 8.24
N TYR A 91 -18.48 -9.41 9.52
CA TYR A 91 -17.91 -10.20 10.58
C TYR A 91 -18.93 -10.47 11.69
N MET A 92 -18.69 -11.55 12.42
CA MET A 92 -19.43 -11.92 13.61
C MET A 92 -18.44 -12.21 14.75
N TRP A 93 -18.62 -11.54 15.88
CA TRP A 93 -17.79 -11.76 17.07
C TRP A 93 -18.42 -12.78 18.00
N LEU A 94 -17.72 -13.88 18.27
CA LEU A 94 -18.19 -15.00 19.08
C LEU A 94 -17.15 -15.35 20.16
N GLY A 95 -17.57 -16.15 21.13
CA GLY A 95 -16.68 -16.81 22.10
C GLY A 95 -16.76 -18.33 21.97
N THR A 96 -15.84 -19.04 22.60
CA THR A 96 -15.90 -20.51 22.73
C THR A 96 -15.21 -20.94 24.04
N PRO A 97 -15.68 -22.02 24.70
CA PRO A 97 -14.97 -22.60 25.84
C PRO A 97 -13.70 -23.35 25.40
N LEU A 98 -13.47 -23.57 24.10
CA LEU A 98 -12.21 -24.09 23.60
C LEU A 98 -11.10 -23.05 23.83
N VAL A 99 -10.14 -23.36 24.69
CA VAL A 99 -9.02 -22.46 24.97
C VAL A 99 -7.90 -22.72 23.98
N PHE A 100 -7.69 -21.78 23.05
CA PHE A 100 -6.58 -21.84 22.12
C PHE A 100 -5.26 -21.51 22.83
N ASP A 101 -4.17 -22.11 22.37
CA ASP A 101 -2.83 -21.95 22.91
C ASP A 101 -2.03 -20.83 22.22
N ALA A 102 -2.56 -20.25 21.15
CA ALA A 102 -1.93 -19.21 20.34
C ALA A 102 -3.01 -18.29 19.74
N PHE A 103 -2.59 -17.18 19.12
CA PHE A 103 -3.46 -16.50 18.18
C PHE A 103 -3.53 -17.35 16.91
N LYS A 104 -4.72 -17.62 16.37
CA LYS A 104 -4.92 -18.47 15.20
C LYS A 104 -5.68 -17.73 14.11
N PHE A 105 -5.19 -17.85 12.88
CA PHE A 105 -5.94 -17.54 11.67
C PHE A 105 -6.37 -18.86 11.03
N PHE A 106 -7.67 -19.05 10.85
CA PHE A 106 -8.22 -20.18 10.10
C PHE A 106 -8.71 -19.68 8.77
N ILE A 107 -8.12 -20.15 7.67
CA ILE A 107 -8.53 -19.79 6.31
C ILE A 107 -9.17 -21.02 5.67
N ALA A 108 -10.47 -20.96 5.44
CA ALA A 108 -11.25 -22.03 4.82
C ALA A 108 -11.65 -21.62 3.40
N GLU A 109 -11.26 -22.44 2.42
CA GLU A 109 -11.73 -22.32 1.04
C GLU A 109 -12.88 -23.28 0.81
N THR A 110 -14.02 -22.74 0.42
CA THR A 110 -15.30 -23.44 0.36
C THR A 110 -15.98 -23.21 -0.99
N ASP A 111 -17.10 -23.88 -1.23
CA ASP A 111 -17.95 -23.66 -2.40
C ASP A 111 -18.53 -22.24 -2.47
N ILE A 112 -18.72 -21.59 -1.33
CA ILE A 112 -19.12 -20.19 -1.25
C ILE A 112 -17.92 -19.22 -1.33
N GLY A 113 -16.68 -19.70 -1.47
CA GLY A 113 -15.47 -18.88 -1.52
C GLY A 113 -14.67 -18.91 -0.21
N THR A 114 -13.86 -17.89 0.04
CA THR A 114 -13.01 -17.84 1.24
C THR A 114 -13.82 -17.38 2.45
N VAL A 115 -13.72 -18.13 3.54
CA VAL A 115 -14.22 -17.79 4.87
C VAL A 115 -13.05 -17.83 5.84
N GLN A 116 -12.93 -16.85 6.71
CA GLN A 116 -11.82 -16.78 7.65
C GLN A 116 -12.28 -16.63 9.09
N ALA A 117 -11.46 -17.09 10.03
CA ALA A 117 -11.66 -16.85 11.44
C ALA A 117 -10.38 -16.40 12.16
N HIS A 118 -10.56 -15.51 13.14
CA HIS A 118 -9.54 -15.05 14.07
C HIS A 118 -9.86 -15.60 15.46
N ALA A 119 -8.95 -16.36 16.02
CA ALA A 119 -9.16 -17.05 17.29
C ALA A 119 -8.01 -16.76 18.25
N TYR A 120 -8.30 -16.45 19.52
CA TYR A 120 -7.26 -16.25 20.52
C TYR A 120 -7.80 -16.39 21.95
N PRO A 121 -6.98 -16.90 22.89
CA PRO A 121 -7.38 -16.99 24.29
C PRO A 121 -7.49 -15.59 24.92
N TYR A 122 -8.45 -15.41 25.83
CA TYR A 122 -8.50 -14.22 26.69
C TYR A 122 -8.62 -14.55 28.18
N SER A 123 -8.72 -15.84 28.53
CA SER A 123 -8.74 -16.35 29.89
C SER A 123 -8.35 -17.83 29.92
N ASP A 124 -8.23 -18.39 31.12
CA ASP A 124 -7.93 -19.82 31.34
C ASP A 124 -9.06 -20.76 30.89
N SER A 125 -10.25 -20.24 30.59
CA SER A 125 -11.43 -21.05 30.28
C SER A 125 -12.16 -20.65 29.00
N MET A 126 -11.72 -19.60 28.30
CA MET A 126 -12.44 -19.05 27.15
C MET A 126 -11.50 -18.42 26.10
N SER A 127 -11.93 -18.50 24.85
CA SER A 127 -11.33 -17.81 23.71
C SER A 127 -12.32 -16.95 22.95
N THR A 128 -11.79 -15.96 22.24
CA THR A 128 -12.48 -15.23 21.18
C THR A 128 -12.46 -16.05 19.90
N PHE A 129 -13.54 -15.98 19.12
CA PHE A 129 -13.64 -16.54 17.77
C PHE A 129 -14.41 -15.54 16.88
N ILE A 130 -13.72 -14.87 15.96
CA ILE A 130 -14.31 -13.87 15.08
C ILE A 130 -14.33 -14.47 13.68
N VAL A 131 -15.50 -14.63 13.08
CA VAL A 131 -15.63 -15.08 11.69
C VAL A 131 -15.82 -13.88 10.79
N GLU A 132 -15.18 -13.86 9.64
CA GLU A 132 -15.26 -12.79 8.65
C GLU A 132 -15.45 -13.38 7.23
N LEU A 133 -16.29 -12.73 6.44
CA LEU A 133 -16.56 -13.05 5.04
C LEU A 133 -16.37 -11.80 4.18
N GLU A 134 -15.58 -11.93 3.11
CA GLU A 134 -15.58 -10.94 2.03
C GLU A 134 -16.96 -10.87 1.36
N GLU A 135 -17.26 -9.76 0.68
CA GLU A 135 -18.57 -9.47 0.07
C GLU A 135 -19.06 -10.59 -0.86
N GLY A 136 -18.17 -11.16 -1.66
CA GLY A 136 -18.52 -12.24 -2.59
C GLY A 136 -18.94 -13.51 -1.85
N SER A 137 -18.18 -13.93 -0.84
CA SER A 137 -18.50 -15.10 -0.02
C SER A 137 -19.75 -14.90 0.81
N TRP A 138 -19.95 -13.69 1.33
CA TRP A 138 -21.16 -13.29 2.03
C TRP A 138 -22.41 -13.41 1.15
N THR A 139 -22.35 -12.88 -0.08
CA THR A 139 -23.49 -12.94 -1.00
C THR A 139 -23.87 -14.39 -1.33
N ARG A 140 -22.88 -15.26 -1.52
CA ARG A 140 -23.12 -16.69 -1.82
C ARG A 140 -23.56 -17.51 -0.61
N SER A 141 -23.24 -17.09 0.60
CA SER A 141 -23.63 -17.81 1.83
C SER A 141 -25.12 -17.69 2.15
N GLY A 142 -25.82 -16.70 1.58
CA GLY A 142 -27.25 -16.46 1.82
C GLY A 142 -27.58 -15.99 3.24
N GLN A 143 -26.58 -15.58 4.00
CA GLN A 143 -26.74 -15.06 5.36
C GLN A 143 -27.40 -13.68 5.36
N ILE A 144 -28.06 -13.32 6.47
CA ILE A 144 -28.83 -12.06 6.59
C ILE A 144 -27.97 -11.01 7.30
N ASP A 145 -27.90 -9.81 6.73
CA ASP A 145 -27.18 -8.70 7.34
C ASP A 145 -27.96 -8.18 8.56
N ALA A 146 -27.27 -7.85 9.66
CA ALA A 146 -27.94 -7.34 10.85
C ALA A 146 -28.76 -6.06 10.57
N ALA A 147 -28.41 -5.27 9.56
CA ALA A 147 -29.15 -4.07 9.18
C ALA A 147 -30.54 -4.37 8.56
N GLU A 148 -30.79 -5.59 8.09
CA GLU A 148 -32.03 -5.96 7.39
C GLU A 148 -33.21 -6.22 8.35
N ARG A 149 -32.96 -6.29 9.65
CA ARG A 149 -34.02 -6.42 10.66
C ARG A 149 -33.72 -5.70 11.96
N SER A 150 -34.78 -5.39 12.71
CA SER A 150 -34.65 -4.88 14.07
C SER A 150 -34.37 -6.03 15.04
N TRP A 151 -33.49 -5.79 16.01
CA TRP A 151 -33.10 -6.79 16.99
C TRP A 151 -33.34 -6.30 18.41
N LYS A 152 -33.81 -7.18 19.28
CA LYS A 152 -33.98 -6.86 20.71
C LYS A 152 -32.63 -6.87 21.43
N PRO A 153 -32.47 -6.09 22.51
CA PRO A 153 -31.32 -6.23 23.41
C PRO A 153 -31.23 -7.68 23.92
N GLY A 154 -30.05 -8.30 23.80
CA GLY A 154 -29.80 -9.71 24.14
C GLY A 154 -29.94 -10.68 22.95
N GLU A 155 -30.60 -10.29 21.86
CA GLU A 155 -30.89 -11.18 20.72
C GLU A 155 -29.66 -11.34 19.81
N SER A 156 -29.36 -12.59 19.42
CA SER A 156 -28.25 -12.95 18.55
C SER A 156 -28.75 -13.67 17.29
N ASP A 157 -27.93 -13.70 16.25
CA ASP A 157 -28.23 -14.38 14.99
C ASP A 157 -27.93 -15.88 15.08
N GLU A 158 -28.88 -16.65 15.61
CA GLU A 158 -28.72 -18.10 15.82
C GLU A 158 -28.41 -18.86 14.52
N GLN A 159 -28.93 -18.41 13.37
CA GLN A 159 -28.66 -19.04 12.08
C GLN A 159 -27.22 -18.78 11.63
N GLY A 160 -26.76 -17.53 11.75
CA GLY A 160 -25.37 -17.16 11.48
C GLY A 160 -24.37 -17.85 12.40
N ILE A 161 -24.72 -18.05 13.68
CA ILE A 161 -23.90 -18.77 14.64
C ILE A 161 -23.79 -20.26 14.26
N ALA A 162 -24.91 -20.90 13.91
CA ALA A 162 -24.91 -22.29 13.47
C ALA A 162 -24.06 -22.48 12.21
N PHE A 163 -24.20 -21.56 11.24
CA PHE A 163 -23.35 -21.53 10.05
C PHE A 163 -21.85 -21.44 10.40
N CYS A 164 -21.46 -20.57 11.33
CA CYS A 164 -20.07 -20.46 11.78
C CYS A 164 -19.56 -21.74 12.47
N ALA A 165 -20.40 -22.36 13.29
CA ALA A 165 -20.06 -23.57 14.03
C ALA A 165 -19.85 -24.77 13.08
N ASP A 166 -20.70 -24.90 12.06
CA ASP A 166 -20.59 -25.94 11.03
C ASP A 166 -19.34 -25.72 10.17
N MET A 167 -19.10 -24.48 9.72
CA MET A 167 -17.97 -24.12 8.86
C MET A 167 -16.61 -24.43 9.51
N PHE A 168 -16.51 -24.20 10.83
CA PHE A 168 -15.27 -24.37 11.58
C PHE A 168 -15.34 -25.52 12.59
N ALA A 169 -16.19 -26.53 12.36
CA ALA A 169 -16.44 -27.61 13.30
C ALA A 169 -15.15 -28.34 13.75
N ASP A 170 -14.23 -28.57 12.82
CA ASP A 170 -12.94 -29.21 13.09
C ASP A 170 -12.00 -28.31 13.89
N ALA A 171 -11.89 -27.03 13.51
CA ALA A 171 -11.10 -26.03 14.24
C ALA A 171 -11.63 -25.78 15.67
N LEU A 172 -12.95 -25.90 15.85
CA LEU A 172 -13.63 -25.77 17.13
C LEU A 172 -13.64 -27.07 17.94
N GLN A 173 -13.16 -28.20 17.38
CA GLN A 173 -13.28 -29.52 18.01
C GLN A 173 -14.73 -29.81 18.45
N ARG A 174 -15.69 -29.31 17.67
CA ARG A 174 -17.15 -29.34 17.94
C ARG A 174 -17.57 -28.72 19.28
N GLN A 175 -16.74 -27.89 19.90
CA GLN A 175 -17.15 -27.06 21.03
C GLN A 175 -18.11 -25.96 20.56
N PRO A 176 -19.08 -25.56 21.39
CA PRO A 176 -20.07 -24.56 20.99
C PRO A 176 -19.45 -23.18 20.80
N LEU A 177 -20.07 -22.39 19.91
CA LEU A 177 -19.87 -20.95 19.84
C LEU A 177 -20.85 -20.25 20.79
N LEU A 178 -20.37 -19.22 21.47
CA LEU A 178 -21.09 -18.47 22.48
C LEU A 178 -21.34 -17.06 21.98
N ALA A 179 -22.61 -16.65 22.01
CA ALA A 179 -23.07 -15.37 21.52
C ALA A 179 -23.06 -14.28 22.61
N ASN A 180 -22.91 -13.03 22.19
CA ASN A 180 -23.06 -11.85 23.04
C ASN A 180 -23.65 -10.69 22.21
N ASN A 181 -24.93 -10.79 21.87
CA ASN A 181 -25.56 -9.95 20.82
C ASN A 181 -24.83 -10.12 19.47
N SER A 182 -24.40 -11.35 19.18
CA SER A 182 -23.56 -11.66 18.03
C SER A 182 -24.39 -11.72 16.76
N ARG A 183 -24.00 -10.94 15.76
CA ARG A 183 -24.71 -10.79 14.48
C ARG A 183 -23.70 -10.45 13.40
N TRP A 184 -24.07 -10.67 12.15
CA TRP A 184 -23.28 -10.23 11.01
C TRP A 184 -23.36 -8.72 10.85
N ILE A 185 -22.24 -8.04 11.06
CA ILE A 185 -22.15 -6.58 10.97
C ILE A 185 -21.01 -6.18 10.07
N ARG A 186 -21.12 -4.96 9.53
CA ARG A 186 -20.06 -4.29 8.79
C ARG A 186 -19.27 -3.38 9.72
N PHE A 187 -17.96 -3.36 9.57
CA PHE A 187 -17.12 -2.42 10.31
C PHE A 187 -17.28 -1.01 9.76
N ALA A 188 -17.39 0.00 10.63
CA ALA A 188 -17.40 1.40 10.23
C ALA A 188 -16.09 2.07 10.68
N THR A 189 -15.28 2.48 9.72
CA THR A 189 -14.11 3.34 9.98
C THR A 189 -14.61 4.75 10.21
N VAL A 190 -14.45 5.25 11.43
CA VAL A 190 -14.81 6.61 11.84
C VAL A 190 -13.55 7.46 11.87
N ARG A 191 -13.57 8.61 11.22
CA ARG A 191 -12.58 9.67 11.36
C ARG A 191 -13.29 10.97 11.63
N THR A 192 -12.81 11.76 12.58
CA THR A 192 -13.35 13.09 12.88
C THR A 192 -12.28 14.14 12.66
N ARG A 193 -12.65 15.23 11.98
CA ARG A 193 -11.71 16.30 11.66
C ARG A 193 -11.28 17.05 12.92
N CYS A 194 -12.21 17.30 13.83
CA CYS A 194 -11.97 17.91 15.13
C CYS A 194 -12.47 16.95 16.22
N TRP A 195 -11.79 16.88 17.36
CA TRP A 195 -12.22 16.02 18.48
C TRP A 195 -12.87 16.80 19.61
N ARG A 196 -12.79 18.13 19.59
CA ARG A 196 -13.25 19.01 20.66
C ARG A 196 -14.28 20.04 20.19
N HIS A 197 -15.10 20.49 21.13
CA HIS A 197 -16.03 21.60 20.97
C HIS A 197 -16.21 22.33 22.31
N GLY A 198 -15.40 23.36 22.57
CA GLY A 198 -15.34 23.99 23.90
C GLY A 198 -14.98 22.96 24.98
N ASN A 199 -15.78 22.86 26.04
CA ASN A 199 -15.60 21.87 27.10
C ASN A 199 -16.08 20.43 26.77
N LEU A 200 -16.37 20.12 25.50
CA LEU A 200 -16.78 18.79 25.06
C LEU A 200 -15.65 18.13 24.26
N LEU A 201 -15.31 16.89 24.58
CA LEU A 201 -14.30 16.09 23.88
C LEU A 201 -14.86 14.71 23.46
N LEU A 202 -14.57 14.27 22.24
CA LEU A 202 -14.78 12.88 21.80
C LEU A 202 -13.52 12.04 22.07
N ILE A 203 -13.68 10.79 22.51
CA ILE A 203 -12.56 9.87 22.76
C ILE A 203 -12.84 8.44 22.29
N GLY A 204 -11.80 7.68 21.96
CA GLY A 204 -11.92 6.31 21.49
C GLY A 204 -12.82 6.18 20.25
N ASP A 205 -13.63 5.13 20.19
CA ASP A 205 -14.51 4.87 19.02
C ASP A 205 -15.55 5.96 18.74
N ALA A 206 -15.81 6.87 19.69
CA ALA A 206 -16.63 8.05 19.43
C ALA A 206 -15.91 9.02 18.48
N ALA A 207 -14.59 9.20 18.62
CA ALA A 207 -13.77 10.08 17.78
C ALA A 207 -13.21 9.34 16.56
N HIS A 208 -12.69 8.14 16.76
CA HIS A 208 -11.93 7.41 15.75
C HIS A 208 -11.93 5.89 16.03
N THR A 209 -12.27 5.09 15.02
CA THR A 209 -12.22 3.62 15.14
C THR A 209 -10.98 3.05 14.45
N ALA A 210 -10.53 1.88 14.92
CA ALA A 210 -9.48 1.10 14.26
C ALA A 210 -9.96 -0.36 14.13
N HIS A 211 -9.81 -0.96 12.96
CA HIS A 211 -10.23 -2.33 12.70
C HIS A 211 -9.62 -3.31 13.71
N PHE A 212 -10.41 -4.29 14.15
CA PHE A 212 -10.01 -5.25 15.18
C PHE A 212 -8.83 -6.15 14.74
N SER A 213 -8.60 -6.26 13.43
CA SER A 213 -7.55 -7.11 12.85
C SER A 213 -6.11 -6.74 13.27
N ILE A 214 -5.90 -5.56 13.84
CA ILE A 214 -4.59 -5.14 14.41
C ILE A 214 -4.62 -5.01 15.94
N GLY A 215 -5.70 -5.42 16.60
CA GLY A 215 -5.82 -5.46 18.06
C GLY A 215 -5.64 -4.12 18.78
N SER A 216 -5.88 -2.99 18.10
CA SER A 216 -5.51 -1.67 18.62
C SER A 216 -6.65 -0.82 19.17
N GLY A 217 -7.93 -1.18 18.96
CA GLY A 217 -9.09 -0.36 19.37
C GLY A 217 -9.10 -0.02 20.88
N THR A 218 -9.16 -1.04 21.74
CA THR A 218 -9.14 -0.85 23.21
C THR A 218 -7.88 -0.14 23.68
N LYS A 219 -6.73 -0.46 23.07
CA LYS A 219 -5.45 0.17 23.39
C LYS A 219 -5.50 1.67 23.10
N LEU A 220 -5.99 2.07 21.93
CA LEU A 220 -6.11 3.48 21.55
C LEU A 220 -7.00 4.22 22.56
N ALA A 221 -8.18 3.70 22.89
CA ALA A 221 -9.07 4.34 23.85
C ALA A 221 -8.43 4.51 25.24
N MET A 222 -7.62 3.55 25.70
CA MET A 222 -6.89 3.65 26.97
C MET A 222 -5.74 4.66 26.90
N GLU A 223 -4.97 4.67 25.81
CA GLU A 223 -3.91 5.66 25.58
C GLU A 223 -4.46 7.07 25.47
N ASP A 224 -5.62 7.23 24.83
CA ASP A 224 -6.31 8.50 24.74
C ASP A 224 -6.70 9.01 26.12
N ALA A 225 -7.30 8.14 26.95
CA ALA A 225 -7.69 8.51 28.31
C ALA A 225 -6.46 8.90 29.16
N LEU A 226 -5.34 8.19 28.98
CA LEU A 226 -4.08 8.49 29.66
C LEU A 226 -3.50 9.84 29.22
N ALA A 227 -3.43 10.09 27.92
CA ALA A 227 -2.92 11.36 27.38
C ALA A 227 -3.80 12.53 27.78
N LEU A 228 -5.13 12.37 27.75
CA LEU A 228 -6.06 13.41 28.21
C LEU A 228 -5.80 13.76 29.67
N ALA A 229 -5.64 12.75 30.54
CA ALA A 229 -5.33 12.98 31.95
C ALA A 229 -3.99 13.70 32.16
N ALA A 230 -2.95 13.35 31.38
CA ALA A 230 -1.66 14.03 31.41
C ALA A 230 -1.77 15.49 30.96
N CYS A 231 -2.40 15.75 29.82
CA CYS A 231 -2.59 17.11 29.32
C CYS A 231 -3.41 17.98 30.29
N LEU A 232 -4.42 17.42 30.95
CA LEU A 232 -5.19 18.14 31.99
C LEU A 232 -4.34 18.47 33.23
N HIS A 233 -3.32 17.68 33.54
CA HIS A 233 -2.40 17.96 34.65
C HIS A 233 -1.34 19.00 34.28
N GLU A 234 -0.86 18.97 33.04
CA GLU A 234 0.25 19.79 32.55
C GLU A 234 -0.16 21.21 32.14
N ASN A 235 -1.46 21.44 31.89
CA ASN A 235 -1.98 22.73 31.42
C ASN A 235 -2.89 23.38 32.46
N ALA A 236 -2.86 24.72 32.51
CA ALA A 236 -3.62 25.49 33.52
C ALA A 236 -5.13 25.57 33.21
N GLY A 237 -5.52 25.40 31.95
CA GLY A 237 -6.91 25.51 31.50
C GLY A 237 -7.36 24.29 30.70
N VAL A 238 -8.66 23.99 30.78
CA VAL A 238 -9.28 22.86 30.06
C VAL A 238 -9.09 23.00 28.55
N ASP A 239 -9.32 24.18 27.97
CA ASP A 239 -9.21 24.35 26.51
C ASP A 239 -7.77 24.12 26.01
N ASP A 240 -6.77 24.63 26.73
CA ASP A 240 -5.35 24.39 26.41
C ASP A 240 -4.99 22.91 26.52
N ALA A 241 -5.50 22.22 27.55
CA ALA A 241 -5.30 20.78 27.73
C ALA A 241 -5.92 19.97 26.58
N LEU A 242 -7.13 20.31 26.13
CA LEU A 242 -7.79 19.62 25.03
C LEU A 242 -7.07 19.85 23.69
N ALA A 243 -6.55 21.06 23.48
CA ALA A 243 -5.73 21.37 22.30
C ALA A 243 -4.41 20.57 22.30
N ALA A 244 -3.72 20.51 23.45
CA ALA A 244 -2.51 19.72 23.61
C ALA A 244 -2.76 18.22 23.37
N TYR A 245 -3.85 17.68 23.93
CA TYR A 245 -4.27 16.30 23.75
C TYR A 245 -4.47 15.95 22.26
N GLU A 246 -5.21 16.77 21.53
CA GLU A 246 -5.50 16.52 20.11
C GLU A 246 -4.20 16.58 19.27
N ALA A 247 -3.31 17.53 19.56
CA ALA A 247 -2.02 17.66 18.89
C ALA A 247 -1.09 16.46 19.14
N GLU A 248 -1.05 15.95 20.38
CA GLU A 248 -0.24 14.78 20.74
C GLU A 248 -0.79 13.48 20.12
N ARG A 249 -2.10 13.27 20.22
CA ARG A 249 -2.73 11.98 19.89
C ARG A 249 -3.03 11.79 18.41
N ARG A 250 -3.36 12.86 17.68
CA ARG A 250 -3.76 12.78 16.26
C ARG A 250 -2.75 12.04 15.38
N PRO A 251 -1.43 12.33 15.40
CA PRO A 251 -0.48 11.59 14.56
C PRO A 251 -0.41 10.09 14.87
N VAL A 252 -0.54 9.71 16.15
CA VAL A 252 -0.51 8.31 16.61
C VAL A 252 -1.76 7.57 16.15
N VAL A 253 -2.94 8.18 16.32
CA VAL A 253 -4.22 7.63 15.89
C VAL A 253 -4.26 7.47 14.37
N GLU A 254 -3.89 8.50 13.61
CA GLU A 254 -3.90 8.45 12.15
C GLU A 254 -2.93 7.36 11.63
N SER A 255 -1.78 7.20 12.28
CA SER A 255 -0.84 6.11 11.97
C SER A 255 -1.45 4.73 12.23
N ALA A 256 -2.12 4.55 13.37
CA ALA A 256 -2.80 3.30 13.69
C ALA A 256 -3.98 3.01 12.74
N GLN A 257 -4.76 4.03 12.37
CA GLN A 257 -5.85 3.90 11.42
C GLN A 257 -5.37 3.54 10.02
N ARG A 258 -4.25 4.10 9.55
CA ARG A 258 -3.63 3.68 8.27
C ARG A 258 -3.24 2.21 8.27
N ALA A 259 -2.63 1.73 9.35
CA ALA A 259 -2.26 0.32 9.49
C ALA A 259 -3.49 -0.60 9.59
N ALA A 260 -4.53 -0.17 10.33
CA ALA A 260 -5.78 -0.89 10.45
C ALA A 260 -6.50 -0.98 9.10
N GLN A 261 -6.53 0.13 8.35
CA GLN A 261 -7.10 0.21 7.01
C GLN A 261 -6.41 -0.77 6.06
N ALA A 262 -5.08 -0.77 6.01
CA ALA A 262 -4.32 -1.69 5.16
C ALA A 262 -4.59 -3.17 5.53
N SER A 263 -4.68 -3.48 6.82
CA SER A 263 -5.03 -4.84 7.25
C SER A 263 -6.48 -5.22 6.92
N LEU A 264 -7.41 -4.28 7.06
CA LEU A 264 -8.82 -4.49 6.76
C LEU A 264 -9.00 -4.78 5.27
N GLU A 265 -8.44 -3.92 4.42
CA GLU A 265 -8.52 -4.07 2.97
C GLU A 265 -7.90 -5.38 2.49
N TRP A 266 -6.83 -5.84 3.12
CA TRP A 266 -6.24 -7.14 2.82
C TRP A 266 -7.22 -8.30 3.09
N PHE A 267 -7.93 -8.25 4.23
CA PHE A 267 -8.91 -9.28 4.59
C PHE A 267 -10.18 -9.22 3.73
N GLU A 268 -10.64 -8.03 3.37
CA GLU A 268 -11.76 -7.86 2.42
C GLU A 268 -11.46 -8.43 1.03
N ASN A 269 -10.17 -8.62 0.72
CA ASN A 269 -9.66 -9.05 -0.56
C ASN A 269 -8.88 -10.37 -0.46
N ILE A 270 -9.09 -11.14 0.60
CA ILE A 270 -8.28 -12.34 0.88
C ILE A 270 -8.34 -13.38 -0.25
N SER A 271 -9.46 -13.45 -0.98
CA SER A 271 -9.62 -14.33 -2.14
C SER A 271 -8.58 -14.11 -3.24
N GLN A 272 -7.95 -12.93 -3.30
CA GLN A 272 -6.87 -12.65 -4.25
C GLN A 272 -5.60 -13.46 -3.94
N TYR A 273 -5.42 -13.90 -2.71
CA TYR A 273 -4.19 -14.55 -2.24
C TYR A 273 -4.33 -16.06 -2.05
N THR A 274 -5.50 -16.67 -2.29
CA THR A 274 -5.74 -18.12 -2.07
C THR A 274 -4.93 -19.04 -2.98
N ARG A 275 -4.25 -18.48 -3.98
CA ARG A 275 -3.31 -19.19 -4.85
C ARG A 275 -1.86 -19.04 -4.41
N GLN A 276 -1.58 -18.24 -3.40
CA GLN A 276 -0.23 -18.09 -2.87
C GLN A 276 0.21 -19.40 -2.22
N GLU A 277 1.50 -19.69 -2.36
CA GLU A 277 2.14 -20.77 -1.62
C GLU A 277 2.03 -20.50 -0.11
N PRO A 278 1.83 -21.53 0.75
CA PRO A 278 1.55 -21.33 2.17
C PRO A 278 2.54 -20.43 2.94
N LEU A 279 3.85 -20.56 2.75
CA LEU A 279 4.85 -19.70 3.40
C LEU A 279 4.72 -18.25 2.94
N GLN A 280 4.51 -18.03 1.64
CA GLN A 280 4.23 -16.68 1.10
C GLN A 280 2.96 -16.09 1.69
N PHE A 281 1.89 -16.87 1.73
CA PHE A 281 0.60 -16.45 2.26
C PHE A 281 0.71 -16.07 3.74
N ALA A 282 1.36 -16.91 4.56
CA ALA A 282 1.60 -16.61 5.97
C ALA A 282 2.44 -15.34 6.15
N PHE A 283 3.52 -15.18 5.37
CA PHE A 283 4.33 -13.96 5.40
C PHE A 283 3.52 -12.72 5.00
N ASN A 284 2.73 -12.80 3.93
CA ASN A 284 1.87 -11.72 3.45
C ASN A 284 0.83 -11.34 4.53
N LEU A 285 0.16 -12.33 5.10
CA LEU A 285 -0.79 -12.15 6.20
C LEU A 285 -0.11 -11.45 7.38
N LEU A 286 1.04 -11.92 7.84
CA LEU A 286 1.75 -11.34 8.99
C LEU A 286 2.21 -9.89 8.75
N THR A 287 2.50 -9.53 7.50
CA THR A 287 2.99 -8.20 7.09
C THR A 287 1.93 -7.29 6.47
N ARG A 288 0.65 -7.71 6.40
CA ARG A 288 -0.47 -6.97 5.77
C ARG A 288 -0.65 -5.54 6.27
N SER A 289 -0.42 -5.31 7.57
CA SER A 289 -0.57 -3.99 8.20
C SER A 289 0.56 -3.02 7.85
N ARG A 290 1.65 -3.51 7.24
CA ARG A 290 2.90 -2.78 6.94
C ARG A 290 3.66 -2.25 8.17
N ARG A 291 3.17 -2.52 9.38
CA ARG A 291 3.89 -2.26 10.64
C ARG A 291 4.88 -3.35 10.97
N VAL A 292 4.52 -4.59 10.65
CA VAL A 292 5.44 -5.72 10.62
C VAL A 292 5.95 -5.82 9.18
N THR A 293 7.26 -5.81 9.05
CA THR A 293 8.02 -5.89 7.79
C THR A 293 8.93 -7.10 7.82
N TYR A 294 9.61 -7.41 6.72
CA TYR A 294 10.64 -8.44 6.65
C TYR A 294 11.66 -8.32 7.80
N GLY A 295 12.27 -7.15 7.96
CA GLY A 295 13.27 -6.89 9.00
C GLY A 295 12.70 -6.95 10.40
N ASN A 296 11.49 -6.42 10.63
CA ASN A 296 10.84 -6.55 11.94
C ASN A 296 10.52 -8.02 12.27
N LEU A 297 10.04 -8.79 11.30
CA LEU A 297 9.72 -10.20 11.49
C LEU A 297 10.98 -11.03 11.70
N LYS A 298 12.09 -10.71 11.03
CA LYS A 298 13.40 -11.37 11.24
C LYS A 298 13.92 -11.21 12.67
N VAL A 299 13.61 -10.09 13.32
CA VAL A 299 13.93 -9.86 14.74
C VAL A 299 12.97 -10.62 15.67
N ARG A 300 11.69 -10.72 15.30
CA ARG A 300 10.66 -11.41 16.10
C ARG A 300 10.79 -12.93 16.06
N ASP A 301 10.99 -13.45 14.85
CA ASP A 301 11.03 -14.87 14.55
C ASP A 301 12.04 -15.15 13.42
N PRO A 302 13.33 -15.29 13.77
CA PRO A 302 14.37 -15.57 12.79
C PRO A 302 14.23 -16.95 12.14
N GLU A 303 13.59 -17.92 12.79
CA GLU A 303 13.43 -19.28 12.28
C GLU A 303 12.39 -19.30 11.16
N PHE A 304 11.24 -18.67 11.38
CA PHE A 304 10.21 -18.50 10.35
C PHE A 304 10.75 -17.75 9.13
N VAL A 305 11.45 -16.62 9.35
CA VAL A 305 12.01 -15.84 8.22
C VAL A 305 13.07 -16.64 7.47
N ALA A 306 13.91 -17.42 8.15
CA ALA A 306 14.89 -18.30 7.48
C ALA A 306 14.21 -19.39 6.64
N GLU A 307 13.07 -19.93 7.08
CA GLU A 307 12.28 -20.88 6.29
C GLU A 307 11.69 -20.23 5.04
N VAL A 308 11.05 -19.07 5.20
CA VAL A 308 10.48 -18.30 4.08
C VAL A 308 11.59 -17.88 3.10
N ASP A 309 12.76 -17.46 3.57
CA ASP A 309 13.89 -17.08 2.72
C ASP A 309 14.44 -18.27 1.93
N ARG A 310 14.53 -19.47 2.53
CA ARG A 310 14.95 -20.70 1.81
C ARG A 310 13.96 -21.08 0.73
N TRP A 311 12.66 -20.99 1.02
CA TRP A 311 11.59 -21.23 0.05
C TRP A 311 11.68 -20.23 -1.11
N PHE A 312 11.76 -18.94 -0.80
CA PHE A 312 11.77 -17.87 -1.81
C PHE A 312 13.00 -17.95 -2.73
N ASN A 313 14.17 -18.30 -2.18
CA ASN A 313 15.41 -18.48 -2.92
C ASN A 313 15.50 -19.84 -3.64
N GLN A 314 14.44 -20.67 -3.61
CA GLN A 314 14.34 -21.94 -4.34
C GLN A 314 15.52 -22.88 -4.06
N GLY A 315 16.00 -22.93 -2.81
CA GLY A 315 17.11 -23.79 -2.38
C GLY A 315 18.51 -23.28 -2.74
N ARG A 316 18.65 -22.09 -3.34
CA ARG A 316 19.95 -21.39 -3.47
C ARG A 316 20.38 -20.82 -2.12
N GLU A 317 21.63 -20.35 -2.05
CA GLU A 317 22.10 -19.58 -0.89
C GLU A 317 21.15 -18.39 -0.65
N PRO A 318 20.51 -18.30 0.54
CA PRO A 318 19.48 -17.29 0.76
C PRO A 318 20.05 -15.88 0.73
N VAL A 319 19.55 -15.06 -0.20
CA VAL A 319 19.75 -13.60 -0.18
C VAL A 319 18.44 -12.91 0.19
N PRO A 320 18.48 -11.69 0.76
CA PRO A 320 17.27 -10.91 0.98
C PRO A 320 16.45 -10.79 -0.32
N PRO A 321 15.11 -10.78 -0.24
CA PRO A 321 14.25 -10.87 -1.40
C PRO A 321 14.54 -9.84 -2.50
N MET A 322 14.97 -8.62 -2.14
CA MET A 322 15.35 -7.59 -3.11
C MET A 322 16.55 -7.97 -3.98
N PHE A 323 17.43 -8.86 -3.52
CA PHE A 323 18.63 -9.31 -4.24
C PHE A 323 18.47 -10.67 -4.93
N ALA A 324 17.30 -11.31 -4.79
CA ALA A 324 17.02 -12.52 -5.55
C ALA A 324 16.87 -12.16 -7.04
N PRO A 325 17.57 -12.85 -7.97
CA PRO A 325 17.49 -12.55 -9.38
C PRO A 325 16.09 -12.84 -9.93
N ILE A 326 15.72 -12.17 -11.01
CA ILE A 326 14.49 -12.40 -11.75
C ILE A 326 14.77 -12.34 -13.25
N ARG A 327 14.02 -13.13 -14.02
CA ARG A 327 14.13 -13.19 -15.47
C ARG A 327 12.83 -12.74 -16.11
N LEU A 328 12.91 -11.76 -17.01
CA LEU A 328 11.81 -11.31 -17.87
C LEU A 328 12.21 -11.63 -19.32
N ARG A 329 11.53 -12.61 -19.93
CA ARG A 329 11.95 -13.23 -21.20
C ARG A 329 13.40 -13.75 -21.13
N GLU A 330 14.30 -13.23 -21.96
CA GLU A 330 15.72 -13.56 -21.94
C GLU A 330 16.55 -12.55 -21.12
N LEU A 331 15.93 -11.48 -20.61
CA LEU A 331 16.61 -10.50 -19.77
C LEU A 331 16.70 -11.01 -18.32
N GLU A 332 17.92 -11.27 -17.87
CA GLU A 332 18.21 -11.56 -16.46
C GLU A 332 18.57 -10.27 -15.70
N LEU A 333 17.84 -10.01 -14.63
CA LEU A 333 18.11 -8.94 -13.67
C LEU A 333 18.72 -9.55 -12.41
N ALA A 334 19.90 -9.04 -12.01
CA ALA A 334 20.67 -9.57 -10.89
C ALA A 334 20.01 -9.32 -9.52
N ASN A 335 19.07 -8.38 -9.45
CA ASN A 335 18.27 -8.05 -8.28
C ASN A 335 16.93 -7.44 -8.72
N ARG A 336 16.04 -7.13 -7.78
CA ARG A 336 14.67 -6.65 -8.04
C ARG A 336 14.51 -5.13 -7.90
N VAL A 337 15.61 -4.40 -7.94
CA VAL A 337 15.63 -2.94 -7.79
C VAL A 337 15.76 -2.26 -9.14
N ILE A 338 14.82 -1.36 -9.42
CA ILE A 338 14.78 -0.53 -10.61
C ILE A 338 15.00 0.94 -10.20
N VAL A 339 15.80 1.67 -10.97
CA VAL A 339 15.81 3.14 -10.93
C VAL A 339 14.62 3.62 -11.76
N SER A 340 13.66 4.25 -11.11
CA SER A 340 12.42 4.69 -11.76
C SER A 340 12.68 5.79 -12.79
N PRO A 341 11.90 5.88 -13.89
CA PRO A 341 11.93 7.00 -14.82
C PRO A 341 11.68 8.34 -14.09
N MET A 342 12.60 9.30 -14.27
CA MET A 342 12.53 10.62 -13.65
C MET A 342 12.97 11.69 -14.65
N ASP A 343 12.04 12.53 -15.09
CA ASP A 343 12.34 13.64 -16.00
C ASP A 343 13.33 14.61 -15.34
N MET A 344 14.48 14.80 -16.00
CA MET A 344 15.54 15.68 -15.50
C MET A 344 15.48 17.07 -16.14
N TYR A 345 14.73 17.20 -17.23
CA TYR A 345 14.54 18.44 -17.98
C TYR A 345 15.87 19.12 -18.38
N ALA A 346 16.86 18.31 -18.76
CA ALA A 346 18.24 18.73 -19.01
C ALA A 346 18.71 18.48 -20.46
N ALA A 347 17.81 18.07 -21.36
CA ALA A 347 18.11 17.86 -22.77
C ALA A 347 18.01 19.17 -23.56
N ASP A 348 18.74 19.27 -24.67
CA ASP A 348 18.62 20.38 -25.61
C ASP A 348 17.85 19.93 -26.85
N ASP A 349 16.61 20.40 -26.98
CA ASP A 349 15.69 20.01 -28.03
C ASP A 349 15.54 18.48 -28.21
N GLY A 350 15.55 17.73 -27.10
CA GLY A 350 15.50 16.26 -27.09
C GLY A 350 16.87 15.57 -27.09
N LEU A 351 17.97 16.27 -27.35
CA LEU A 351 19.31 15.72 -27.33
C LEU A 351 19.84 15.62 -25.89
N ILE A 352 20.12 14.40 -25.43
CA ILE A 352 20.72 14.17 -24.12
C ILE A 352 22.21 14.58 -24.12
N GLY A 353 22.65 15.18 -23.01
CA GLY A 353 24.05 15.54 -22.78
C GLY A 353 24.73 14.78 -21.64
N ASP A 354 25.93 15.24 -21.27
CA ASP A 354 26.76 14.62 -20.22
C ASP A 354 26.08 14.56 -18.85
N PHE A 355 25.12 15.45 -18.58
CA PHE A 355 24.29 15.35 -17.37
C PHE A 355 23.61 13.98 -17.27
N HIS A 356 22.99 13.50 -18.36
CA HIS A 356 22.28 12.22 -18.38
C HIS A 356 23.26 11.05 -18.26
N LEU A 357 24.43 11.15 -18.90
CA LEU A 357 25.50 10.16 -18.77
C LEU A 357 25.96 9.99 -17.32
N VAL A 358 26.22 11.10 -16.63
CA VAL A 358 26.62 11.07 -15.21
C VAL A 358 25.46 10.61 -14.34
N HIS A 359 24.25 11.13 -14.57
CA HIS A 359 23.06 10.80 -13.81
C HIS A 359 22.77 9.30 -13.84
N LEU A 360 22.53 8.72 -15.02
CA LEU A 360 22.17 7.32 -15.19
C LEU A 360 23.36 6.39 -14.93
N GLY A 361 24.56 6.78 -15.39
CA GLY A 361 25.80 6.05 -15.11
C GLY A 361 26.09 5.91 -13.62
N SER A 362 25.83 6.95 -12.81
CA SER A 362 26.00 6.87 -11.36
C SER A 362 25.09 5.84 -10.70
N LYS A 363 23.85 5.66 -11.19
CA LYS A 363 22.90 4.69 -10.60
C LYS A 363 23.19 3.26 -11.05
N ALA A 364 23.65 3.11 -12.29
CA ALA A 364 24.14 1.84 -12.82
C ALA A 364 25.36 1.34 -12.02
N LEU A 365 26.32 2.23 -11.74
CA LEU A 365 27.44 1.95 -10.84
C LEU A 365 27.00 1.73 -9.38
N GLY A 366 25.82 2.26 -9.02
CA GLY A 366 25.18 2.16 -7.72
C GLY A 366 24.46 0.85 -7.42
N GLY A 367 24.50 -0.12 -8.34
CA GLY A 367 24.11 -1.52 -8.10
C GLY A 367 22.66 -1.90 -8.42
N ALA A 368 21.83 -0.97 -8.90
CA ALA A 368 20.49 -1.32 -9.38
C ALA A 368 20.57 -2.28 -10.58
N ALA A 369 19.65 -3.26 -10.67
CA ALA A 369 19.68 -4.21 -11.78
C ALA A 369 19.20 -3.60 -13.10
N LEU A 370 18.25 -2.66 -13.04
CA LEU A 370 17.71 -1.96 -14.20
C LEU A 370 17.69 -0.46 -13.93
N VAL A 371 18.25 0.32 -14.85
CA VAL A 371 18.19 1.77 -14.84
C VAL A 371 17.28 2.22 -15.98
N MET A 372 16.17 2.87 -15.65
CA MET A 372 15.30 3.44 -16.67
C MET A 372 15.76 4.86 -17.02
N THR A 373 15.66 5.24 -18.29
CA THR A 373 15.72 6.65 -18.70
C THR A 373 14.54 7.41 -18.11
N GLU A 374 14.61 8.75 -18.17
CA GLU A 374 13.41 9.58 -18.11
C GLU A 374 12.41 9.26 -19.24
N MET A 375 11.25 9.92 -19.26
CA MET A 375 10.33 9.80 -20.39
C MET A 375 10.99 10.38 -21.64
N VAL A 376 11.31 9.52 -22.60
CA VAL A 376 11.88 9.91 -23.88
C VAL A 376 10.74 10.15 -24.88
N CYS A 377 10.63 11.40 -25.31
CA CYS A 377 9.53 11.86 -26.15
C CYS A 377 9.72 11.39 -27.60
N VAL A 378 8.68 10.81 -28.19
CA VAL A 378 8.74 10.24 -29.56
C VAL A 378 8.69 11.29 -30.66
N SER A 379 8.43 12.55 -30.32
CA SER A 379 8.40 13.68 -31.23
C SER A 379 8.72 14.97 -30.51
N ARG A 380 9.03 16.02 -31.27
CA ARG A 380 9.32 17.35 -30.75
C ARG A 380 8.10 17.95 -30.02
N GLU A 381 6.91 17.74 -30.59
CA GLU A 381 5.63 18.20 -30.04
C GLU A 381 5.13 17.31 -28.88
N GLY A 382 5.65 16.08 -28.78
CA GLY A 382 5.36 15.16 -27.70
C GLY A 382 6.09 15.46 -26.39
N ARG A 383 6.91 16.51 -26.33
CA ARG A 383 7.63 16.89 -25.11
C ARG A 383 6.74 17.55 -24.07
N ILE A 384 7.08 17.39 -22.80
CA ILE A 384 6.46 18.11 -21.69
C ILE A 384 7.00 19.54 -21.71
N THR A 385 8.31 19.67 -21.58
CA THR A 385 9.04 20.95 -21.56
C THR A 385 10.10 20.97 -22.66
N PRO A 386 10.70 22.15 -22.97
CA PRO A 386 11.84 22.22 -23.88
C PRO A 386 13.05 21.35 -23.46
N GLY A 387 13.16 21.04 -22.17
CA GLY A 387 14.26 20.26 -21.57
C GLY A 387 14.07 18.74 -21.61
N CYS A 388 12.94 18.22 -22.12
CA CYS A 388 12.69 16.78 -22.17
C CYS A 388 13.60 16.07 -23.18
N ALA A 389 14.08 14.88 -22.83
CA ALA A 389 14.75 13.98 -23.77
C ALA A 389 13.81 13.53 -24.90
N GLY A 390 14.36 13.21 -26.07
CA GLY A 390 13.58 12.78 -27.22
C GLY A 390 14.27 11.73 -28.08
N MET A 391 13.52 11.01 -28.90
CA MET A 391 14.02 9.97 -29.82
C MET A 391 13.33 10.11 -31.18
N TYR A 392 13.70 11.16 -31.92
CA TYR A 392 13.08 11.50 -33.22
C TYR A 392 14.09 12.08 -34.23
N ARG A 393 15.39 12.08 -33.90
CA ARG A 393 16.47 12.49 -34.80
C ARG A 393 17.67 11.56 -34.69
N PRO A 394 18.48 11.38 -35.76
CA PRO A 394 19.66 10.54 -35.72
C PRO A 394 20.66 10.89 -34.61
N GLU A 395 20.79 12.17 -34.26
CA GLU A 395 21.68 12.63 -33.19
C GLU A 395 21.23 12.14 -31.81
N HIS A 396 19.91 11.96 -31.62
CA HIS A 396 19.38 11.43 -30.37
C HIS A 396 19.74 9.95 -30.21
N GLU A 397 19.57 9.16 -31.28
CA GLU A 397 20.00 7.76 -31.31
C GLU A 397 21.49 7.65 -30.98
N ALA A 398 22.35 8.43 -31.65
CA ALA A 398 23.79 8.41 -31.39
C ALA A 398 24.15 8.74 -29.93
N ALA A 399 23.47 9.71 -29.32
CA ALA A 399 23.69 10.08 -27.93
C ALA A 399 23.24 8.98 -26.95
N PHE A 400 22.11 8.33 -27.22
CA PHE A 400 21.64 7.18 -26.44
C PHE A 400 22.52 5.94 -26.63
N THR A 401 23.02 5.66 -27.84
CA THR A 401 23.99 4.58 -28.07
C THR A 401 25.23 4.76 -27.20
N ARG A 402 25.80 5.98 -27.15
CA ARG A 402 26.93 6.30 -26.26
C ARG A 402 26.62 5.99 -24.79
N LEU A 403 25.41 6.32 -24.34
CA LEU A 403 24.97 6.07 -22.97
C LEU A 403 24.84 4.56 -22.70
N VAL A 404 24.15 3.83 -23.59
CA VAL A 404 23.94 2.37 -23.47
C VAL A 404 25.29 1.63 -23.47
N ASP A 405 26.17 1.96 -24.42
CA ASP A 405 27.52 1.39 -24.52
C ASP A 405 28.33 1.64 -23.24
N PHE A 406 28.22 2.83 -22.64
CA PHE A 406 28.87 3.12 -21.37
C PHE A 406 28.33 2.23 -20.24
N LEU A 407 27.01 2.10 -20.09
CA LEU A 407 26.43 1.28 -19.03
C LEU A 407 26.80 -0.19 -19.20
N HIS A 408 26.66 -0.75 -20.41
CA HIS A 408 27.00 -2.15 -20.71
C HIS A 408 28.51 -2.43 -20.60
N GLY A 409 29.36 -1.46 -20.93
CA GLY A 409 30.81 -1.60 -20.85
C GLY A 409 31.40 -1.44 -19.45
N GLN A 410 30.72 -0.70 -18.56
CA GLN A 410 31.25 -0.34 -17.24
C GLN A 410 30.52 -0.99 -16.07
N THR A 411 29.32 -1.54 -16.29
CA THR A 411 28.45 -2.03 -15.22
C THR A 411 27.70 -3.30 -15.63
N PRO A 412 27.25 -4.14 -14.67
CA PRO A 412 26.33 -5.24 -14.97
C PRO A 412 24.87 -4.80 -15.11
N ALA A 413 24.55 -3.53 -14.85
CA ALA A 413 23.19 -3.02 -14.88
C ALA A 413 22.63 -3.04 -16.31
N LYS A 414 21.34 -3.29 -16.40
CA LYS A 414 20.56 -3.20 -17.64
C LYS A 414 20.00 -1.79 -17.78
N ILE A 415 19.73 -1.37 -19.00
CA ILE A 415 19.15 -0.06 -19.28
C ILE A 415 17.85 -0.20 -20.06
N GLY A 416 16.80 0.44 -19.55
CA GLY A 416 15.50 0.51 -20.21
C GLY A 416 15.20 1.92 -20.70
N ILE A 417 14.44 2.01 -21.77
CA ILE A 417 13.90 3.27 -22.30
C ILE A 417 12.42 3.36 -21.99
N GLN A 418 11.96 4.49 -21.45
CA GLN A 418 10.53 4.79 -21.37
C GLN A 418 10.14 5.70 -22.53
N LEU A 419 9.30 5.24 -23.45
CA LEU A 419 8.79 6.05 -24.55
C LEU A 419 7.43 6.67 -24.19
N GLY A 420 7.27 7.97 -24.47
CA GLY A 420 6.05 8.69 -24.15
C GLY A 420 5.76 9.90 -25.04
N HIS A 421 4.59 10.47 -24.81
CA HIS A 421 4.11 11.69 -25.48
C HIS A 421 3.24 12.47 -24.49
N SER A 422 3.57 13.73 -24.23
CA SER A 422 2.94 14.57 -23.19
C SER A 422 1.46 14.86 -23.43
N GLY A 423 1.04 14.91 -24.70
CA GLY A 423 -0.36 15.15 -25.08
C GLY A 423 -0.83 16.51 -24.58
N ARG A 424 -1.93 16.53 -23.82
CA ARG A 424 -2.51 17.76 -23.26
C ARG A 424 -1.66 18.43 -22.15
N LYS A 425 -0.63 17.75 -21.65
CA LYS A 425 0.29 18.27 -20.62
C LYS A 425 1.63 18.75 -21.20
N GLY A 426 1.72 18.87 -22.53
CA GLY A 426 2.91 19.38 -23.21
C GLY A 426 3.02 20.90 -23.20
N SER A 427 4.14 21.39 -23.73
CA SER A 427 4.40 22.83 -23.93
C SER A 427 4.37 23.64 -22.63
N THR A 428 5.01 23.10 -21.58
CA THR A 428 5.11 23.71 -20.24
C THR A 428 6.53 24.18 -19.91
N LYS A 429 6.64 25.06 -18.91
CA LYS A 429 7.92 25.53 -18.35
C LYS A 429 8.67 24.39 -17.67
N LEU A 430 9.97 24.59 -17.43
CA LEU A 430 10.74 23.70 -16.57
C LEU A 430 10.12 23.69 -15.16
N MET A 431 10.16 22.55 -14.48
CA MET A 431 9.43 22.38 -13.20
C MET A 431 9.80 23.39 -12.11
N TRP A 432 11.05 23.92 -12.13
CA TRP A 432 11.53 24.92 -11.18
C TRP A 432 11.26 26.37 -11.60
N GLU A 433 10.76 26.59 -12.82
CA GLU A 433 10.32 27.89 -13.34
C GLU A 433 8.79 28.06 -13.23
N GLY A 434 8.06 26.96 -13.22
CA GLY A 434 6.60 26.90 -13.05
C GLY A 434 6.08 25.51 -13.39
N MET A 435 5.84 24.68 -12.39
CA MET A 435 5.36 23.30 -12.59
C MET A 435 3.99 23.29 -13.29
N ASP A 436 3.89 22.55 -14.39
CA ASP A 436 2.69 22.42 -15.25
C ASP A 436 2.20 23.73 -15.89
N GLU A 437 2.88 24.86 -15.67
CA GLU A 437 2.53 26.14 -16.27
C GLU A 437 2.92 26.17 -17.75
N PRO A 438 2.08 26.73 -18.63
CA PRO A 438 2.39 26.86 -20.05
C PRO A 438 3.60 27.77 -20.28
N LEU A 439 4.31 27.57 -21.40
CA LEU A 439 5.38 28.49 -21.82
C LEU A 439 4.83 29.89 -22.12
N GLU A 440 5.63 30.93 -21.89
CA GLU A 440 5.25 32.31 -22.19
C GLU A 440 5.27 32.61 -23.70
N ALA A 441 6.19 31.98 -24.43
CA ALA A 441 6.35 32.09 -25.88
C ALA A 441 6.94 30.78 -26.45
N GLY A 442 6.78 30.56 -27.75
CA GLY A 442 7.32 29.38 -28.42
C GLY A 442 6.55 28.08 -28.16
N ASN A 443 5.28 28.18 -27.73
CA ASN A 443 4.41 27.01 -27.58
C ASN A 443 4.22 26.27 -28.90
N TRP A 444 4.10 24.95 -28.83
CA TRP A 444 3.73 24.09 -29.96
C TRP A 444 2.28 23.59 -29.84
N GLY A 445 1.73 23.07 -30.92
CA GLY A 445 0.36 22.56 -30.93
C GLY A 445 0.22 21.28 -30.10
N LEU A 446 -0.67 21.30 -29.11
CA LEU A 446 -0.99 20.11 -28.31
C LEU A 446 -2.09 19.27 -28.98
N VAL A 447 -1.99 17.96 -28.82
CA VAL A 447 -2.99 16.98 -29.27
C VAL A 447 -3.43 16.09 -28.11
N ALA A 448 -4.69 15.67 -28.12
CA ALA A 448 -5.30 14.85 -27.08
C ALA A 448 -6.54 14.11 -27.61
N PRO A 449 -7.06 13.10 -26.89
CA PRO A 449 -8.33 12.46 -27.25
C PRO A 449 -9.51 13.43 -27.24
N SER A 450 -9.49 14.49 -26.42
CA SER A 450 -10.55 15.49 -26.34
C SER A 450 -9.96 16.88 -26.03
N PRO A 451 -10.65 17.98 -26.39
CA PRO A 451 -10.13 19.35 -26.26
C PRO A 451 -10.26 19.89 -24.83
N LEU A 452 -9.64 19.19 -23.86
CA LEU A 452 -9.70 19.48 -22.43
C LEU A 452 -8.31 19.88 -21.90
N PRO A 453 -8.10 21.13 -21.44
CA PRO A 453 -6.82 21.58 -20.91
C PRO A 453 -6.50 20.94 -19.55
N TYR A 454 -5.22 20.85 -19.18
CA TYR A 454 -4.81 20.29 -17.88
C TYR A 454 -5.10 21.24 -16.72
N LEU A 455 -4.63 22.50 -16.82
CA LEU A 455 -4.99 23.60 -15.94
C LEU A 455 -5.90 24.58 -16.67
N GLY A 456 -6.62 25.42 -15.92
CA GLY A 456 -7.41 26.52 -16.52
C GLY A 456 -6.59 27.49 -17.38
N ALA A 457 -5.29 27.62 -17.11
CA ALA A 457 -4.36 28.45 -17.90
C ALA A 457 -3.64 27.67 -19.02
N SER A 458 -3.72 26.34 -19.07
CA SER A 458 -3.05 25.54 -20.10
C SER A 458 -3.66 25.75 -21.48
N GLN A 459 -2.88 25.48 -22.53
CA GLN A 459 -3.39 25.46 -23.89
C GLN A 459 -4.47 24.38 -24.06
N ILE A 460 -5.55 24.72 -24.77
CA ILE A 460 -6.57 23.74 -25.16
C ILE A 460 -5.97 22.85 -26.26
N PRO A 461 -5.84 21.53 -26.03
CA PRO A 461 -5.33 20.63 -27.06
C PRO A 461 -6.34 20.48 -28.19
N ARG A 462 -5.84 20.23 -29.40
CA ARG A 462 -6.69 19.82 -30.51
C ARG A 462 -7.09 18.37 -30.31
N GLU A 463 -8.37 18.07 -30.54
CA GLU A 463 -8.86 16.70 -30.58
C GLU A 463 -8.19 15.94 -31.75
N MET A 464 -7.64 14.76 -31.47
CA MET A 464 -6.98 13.93 -32.46
C MET A 464 -7.98 13.35 -33.47
N THR A 465 -7.59 13.40 -34.74
CA THR A 465 -8.19 12.63 -35.83
C THR A 465 -7.51 11.27 -35.95
N ARG A 466 -8.05 10.36 -36.76
CA ARG A 466 -7.40 9.07 -37.09
C ARG A 466 -6.00 9.29 -37.68
N ALA A 467 -5.83 10.28 -38.55
CA ALA A 467 -4.53 10.60 -39.15
C ALA A 467 -3.50 11.06 -38.10
N ASP A 468 -3.92 11.83 -37.09
CA ASP A 468 -3.04 12.19 -35.98
C ASP A 468 -2.65 10.97 -35.14
N MET A 469 -3.61 10.07 -34.90
CA MET A 469 -3.39 8.82 -34.17
C MET A 469 -2.39 7.92 -34.90
N ASP A 470 -2.51 7.80 -36.23
CA ASP A 470 -1.57 7.08 -37.08
C ASP A 470 -0.18 7.72 -37.06
N GLN A 471 -0.10 9.05 -37.20
CA GLN A 471 1.17 9.76 -37.17
C GLN A 471 1.91 9.55 -35.85
N VAL A 472 1.22 9.70 -34.71
CA VAL A 472 1.84 9.50 -33.40
C VAL A 472 2.23 8.03 -33.19
N ARG A 473 1.41 7.06 -33.61
CA ARG A 473 1.78 5.64 -33.59
C ARG A 473 3.08 5.41 -34.36
N ASP A 474 3.20 5.98 -35.55
CA ASP A 474 4.38 5.81 -36.40
C ASP A 474 5.62 6.48 -35.78
N GLN A 475 5.45 7.60 -35.06
CA GLN A 475 6.52 8.19 -34.25
C GLN A 475 6.99 7.26 -33.11
N PHE A 476 6.06 6.58 -32.42
CA PHE A 476 6.42 5.53 -31.45
C PHE A 476 7.18 4.37 -32.09
N VAL A 477 6.78 3.95 -33.29
CA VAL A 477 7.46 2.90 -34.07
C VAL A 477 8.89 3.33 -34.43
N ASP A 478 9.08 4.54 -34.94
CA ASP A 478 10.40 5.03 -35.33
C ASP A 478 11.34 5.19 -34.11
N ALA A 479 10.82 5.73 -33.00
CA ALA A 479 11.55 5.80 -31.73
C ALA A 479 11.93 4.41 -31.21
N THR A 480 11.03 3.42 -31.32
CA THR A 480 11.30 2.02 -30.98
C THR A 480 12.44 1.47 -31.82
N ARG A 481 12.44 1.68 -33.15
CA ARG A 481 13.52 1.23 -34.03
C ARG A 481 14.86 1.86 -33.69
N MET A 482 14.87 3.15 -33.34
CA MET A 482 16.07 3.84 -32.83
C MET A 482 16.56 3.21 -31.52
N ALA A 483 15.66 2.93 -30.59
CA ALA A 483 15.99 2.28 -29.33
C ALA A 483 16.58 0.87 -29.50
N VAL A 484 16.07 0.09 -30.47
CA VAL A 484 16.63 -1.22 -30.83
C VAL A 484 18.08 -1.07 -31.30
N ARG A 485 18.34 -0.13 -32.21
CA ARG A 485 19.70 0.13 -32.72
C ARG A 485 20.64 0.69 -31.66
N ALA A 486 20.13 1.52 -30.75
CA ALA A 486 20.88 2.03 -29.61
C ALA A 486 21.21 0.96 -28.55
N GLY A 487 20.60 -0.23 -28.63
CA GLY A 487 20.99 -1.38 -27.82
C GLY A 487 20.24 -1.55 -26.50
N PHE A 488 19.19 -0.78 -26.22
CA PHE A 488 18.42 -0.87 -24.97
C PHE A 488 17.93 -2.30 -24.65
N ASP A 489 17.90 -2.65 -23.36
CA ASP A 489 17.55 -4.00 -22.90
C ASP A 489 16.04 -4.21 -22.70
N LEU A 490 15.34 -3.12 -22.39
CA LEU A 490 13.91 -3.10 -22.08
C LEU A 490 13.26 -1.83 -22.67
N LEU A 491 12.03 -1.95 -23.14
CA LEU A 491 11.20 -0.81 -23.54
C LEU A 491 9.98 -0.74 -22.63
N GLU A 492 9.70 0.45 -22.12
CA GLU A 492 8.48 0.75 -21.38
C GLU A 492 7.60 1.74 -22.14
N LEU A 493 6.35 1.38 -22.39
CA LEU A 493 5.35 2.29 -22.94
C LEU A 493 4.71 3.13 -21.83
N HIS A 494 4.77 4.46 -21.94
CA HIS A 494 4.19 5.33 -20.94
C HIS A 494 2.68 5.59 -21.19
N CYS A 495 1.84 4.92 -20.39
CA CYS A 495 0.37 5.03 -20.37
C CYS A 495 -0.16 5.54 -19.00
N ALA A 496 0.54 6.48 -18.36
CA ALA A 496 0.23 6.97 -17.02
C ALA A 496 0.30 8.52 -16.94
N HIS A 497 0.07 9.08 -15.75
CA HIS A 497 0.30 10.49 -15.40
C HIS A 497 -0.45 11.54 -16.26
N GLY A 498 -1.59 11.17 -16.84
CA GLY A 498 -2.38 12.09 -17.67
C GLY A 498 -1.72 12.53 -18.97
N TYR A 499 -0.60 11.90 -19.37
CA TYR A 499 0.00 12.11 -20.69
C TYR A 499 -0.87 11.52 -21.80
N LEU A 500 -0.40 11.49 -23.05
CA LEU A 500 -1.27 11.22 -24.20
C LEU A 500 -2.05 9.90 -24.07
N LEU A 501 -1.36 8.78 -23.87
CA LEU A 501 -2.01 7.47 -23.82
C LEU A 501 -2.85 7.30 -22.55
N ALA A 502 -2.40 7.83 -21.41
CA ALA A 502 -3.22 7.89 -20.19
C ALA A 502 -4.48 8.73 -20.38
N SER A 503 -4.40 9.81 -21.16
CA SER A 503 -5.54 10.68 -21.46
C SER A 503 -6.60 9.92 -22.25
N PHE A 504 -6.22 8.97 -23.11
CA PHE A 504 -7.17 8.08 -23.79
C PHE A 504 -7.83 7.12 -22.80
N ILE A 505 -7.05 6.59 -21.85
CA ILE A 505 -7.52 5.61 -20.87
C ILE A 505 -8.48 6.26 -19.88
N SER A 506 -8.27 7.47 -19.37
CA SER A 506 -9.15 8.06 -18.36
C SER A 506 -10.46 8.61 -18.95
N PRO A 507 -11.62 8.35 -18.31
CA PRO A 507 -12.90 8.92 -18.73
C PRO A 507 -13.01 10.42 -18.41
N LEU A 508 -12.14 10.97 -17.55
CA LEU A 508 -12.10 12.40 -17.22
C LEU A 508 -11.52 13.23 -18.37
N THR A 509 -10.69 12.61 -19.20
CA THR A 509 -9.93 13.27 -20.26
C THR A 509 -10.30 12.82 -21.66
N ASN A 510 -10.99 11.68 -21.78
CA ASN A 510 -11.50 11.14 -23.04
C ASN A 510 -13.03 11.10 -23.04
N VAL A 511 -13.62 12.14 -23.64
CA VAL A 511 -15.07 12.29 -23.82
C VAL A 511 -15.49 12.06 -25.28
N ARG A 512 -14.66 11.35 -26.06
CA ARG A 512 -14.95 11.01 -27.45
C ARG A 512 -16.22 10.15 -27.54
N ARG A 513 -16.89 10.25 -28.69
CA ARG A 513 -18.12 9.50 -29.00
C ARG A 513 -17.93 8.48 -30.12
N ASP A 514 -16.72 8.34 -30.63
CA ASP A 514 -16.34 7.31 -31.60
C ASP A 514 -15.84 6.04 -30.88
N GLU A 515 -15.26 5.11 -31.63
CA GLU A 515 -14.76 3.83 -31.13
C GLU A 515 -13.53 3.94 -30.20
N TYR A 516 -13.04 5.16 -29.95
CA TYR A 516 -11.92 5.46 -29.07
C TYR A 516 -12.34 6.10 -27.74
N GLY A 517 -13.64 6.28 -27.49
CA GLY A 517 -14.18 6.82 -26.24
C GLY A 517 -15.33 6.01 -25.64
N GLY A 518 -15.78 6.41 -24.45
CA GLY A 518 -16.86 5.75 -23.72
C GLY A 518 -16.38 4.56 -22.88
N SER A 519 -16.64 3.33 -23.34
CA SER A 519 -16.29 2.12 -22.60
C SER A 519 -14.78 2.03 -22.34
N LEU A 520 -14.37 1.29 -21.30
CA LEU A 520 -12.95 1.05 -21.02
C LEU A 520 -12.26 0.37 -22.22
N GLU A 521 -12.94 -0.57 -22.88
CA GLU A 521 -12.44 -1.23 -24.10
C GLU A 521 -12.09 -0.22 -25.20
N ASN A 522 -13.00 0.71 -25.50
CA ASN A 522 -12.77 1.75 -26.51
C ASN A 522 -11.65 2.70 -26.09
N ARG A 523 -11.62 3.10 -24.82
CA ARG A 523 -10.57 3.96 -24.26
C ARG A 523 -9.18 3.32 -24.30
N LEU A 524 -9.10 1.98 -24.19
CA LEU A 524 -7.86 1.21 -24.32
C LEU A 524 -7.43 0.94 -25.77
N ARG A 525 -8.35 1.07 -26.75
CA ARG A 525 -8.12 0.71 -28.15
C ARG A 525 -6.85 1.37 -28.72
N TYR A 526 -6.73 2.69 -28.60
CA TYR A 526 -5.57 3.40 -29.14
C TYR A 526 -4.24 3.09 -28.39
N PRO A 527 -4.19 3.09 -27.05
CA PRO A 527 -3.01 2.61 -26.32
C PRO A 527 -2.56 1.20 -26.72
N LEU A 528 -3.49 0.27 -26.96
CA LEU A 528 -3.18 -1.08 -27.42
C LEU A 528 -2.70 -1.11 -28.88
N GLU A 529 -3.29 -0.32 -29.78
CA GLU A 529 -2.78 -0.17 -31.16
C GLU A 529 -1.32 0.31 -31.19
N VAL A 530 -0.96 1.27 -30.33
CA VAL A 530 0.42 1.76 -30.19
C VAL A 530 1.32 0.66 -29.62
N PHE A 531 0.86 -0.03 -28.58
CA PHE A 531 1.60 -1.14 -27.97
C PHE A 531 1.90 -2.26 -28.97
N ASP A 532 0.91 -2.68 -29.76
CA ASP A 532 1.08 -3.72 -30.78
C ASP A 532 2.06 -3.30 -31.87
N ALA A 533 1.97 -2.04 -32.31
CA ALA A 533 2.86 -1.51 -33.34
C ALA A 533 4.32 -1.50 -32.88
N ILE A 534 4.61 -1.08 -31.65
CA ILE A 534 5.98 -1.12 -31.12
C ILE A 534 6.41 -2.54 -30.74
N ARG A 535 5.49 -3.41 -30.30
CA ARG A 535 5.79 -4.82 -30.00
C ARG A 535 6.31 -5.56 -31.23
N ALA A 536 5.78 -5.24 -32.41
CA ALA A 536 6.19 -5.82 -33.68
C ALA A 536 7.62 -5.45 -34.10
N GLU A 537 8.11 -4.29 -33.63
CA GLU A 537 9.45 -3.78 -33.95
C GLU A 537 10.48 -4.13 -32.86
N TRP A 538 10.03 -4.26 -31.61
CA TRP A 538 10.88 -4.61 -30.48
C TRP A 538 11.27 -6.11 -30.54
N PRO A 539 12.55 -6.51 -30.34
CA PRO A 539 12.96 -7.90 -30.40
C PRO A 539 12.18 -8.81 -29.44
N ALA A 540 11.68 -9.94 -29.93
CA ALA A 540 10.82 -10.85 -29.16
C ALA A 540 11.51 -11.44 -27.91
N ALA A 541 12.85 -11.52 -27.90
CA ALA A 541 13.64 -11.94 -26.73
C ALA A 541 13.70 -10.89 -25.61
N LYS A 542 13.51 -9.60 -25.95
CA LYS A 542 13.61 -8.48 -25.01
C LYS A 542 12.24 -8.14 -24.41
N PRO A 543 12.19 -7.91 -23.08
CA PRO A 543 10.94 -7.57 -22.41
C PRO A 543 10.42 -6.19 -22.83
N MET A 544 9.10 -6.05 -22.80
CA MET A 544 8.40 -4.79 -22.95
C MET A 544 7.39 -4.61 -21.82
N THR A 545 7.46 -3.48 -21.14
CA THR A 545 6.58 -3.13 -20.02
C THR A 545 5.64 -2.00 -20.40
N VAL A 546 4.61 -1.79 -19.58
CA VAL A 546 3.73 -0.63 -19.68
C VAL A 546 3.61 0.03 -18.32
N ARG A 547 3.73 1.36 -18.27
CA ARG A 547 3.45 2.13 -17.07
C ARG A 547 2.04 2.67 -17.11
N VAL A 548 1.21 2.34 -16.10
CA VAL A 548 -0.21 2.74 -16.04
C VAL A 548 -0.52 3.54 -14.77
N SER A 549 -1.48 4.45 -14.86
CA SER A 549 -2.14 5.01 -13.66
C SER A 549 -3.25 4.05 -13.25
N ALA A 550 -3.20 3.51 -12.03
CA ALA A 550 -4.21 2.57 -11.55
C ALA A 550 -5.50 3.22 -11.05
N VAL A 551 -5.44 4.51 -10.71
CA VAL A 551 -6.60 5.30 -10.26
C VAL A 551 -6.33 6.77 -10.55
N ASP A 552 -7.37 7.53 -10.85
CA ASP A 552 -7.28 8.99 -11.12
C ASP A 552 -7.44 9.86 -9.87
N TRP A 553 -7.75 9.27 -8.70
CA TRP A 553 -7.99 10.00 -7.45
C TRP A 553 -9.05 11.10 -7.55
N TYR A 554 -10.05 10.91 -8.41
CA TYR A 554 -11.18 11.82 -8.60
C TYR A 554 -12.46 11.06 -8.93
N GLU A 555 -13.62 11.61 -8.53
CA GLU A 555 -14.92 11.00 -8.77
C GLU A 555 -15.22 10.90 -10.27
N GLY A 556 -15.71 9.73 -10.70
CA GLY A 556 -15.96 9.45 -12.12
C GLY A 556 -14.72 9.18 -12.95
N GLY A 557 -13.52 9.14 -12.33
CA GLY A 557 -12.27 8.75 -12.99
C GLY A 557 -12.05 7.24 -13.07
N LEU A 558 -10.86 6.87 -13.55
CA LEU A 558 -10.41 5.49 -13.61
C LEU A 558 -10.36 4.89 -12.19
N SER A 559 -10.95 3.71 -12.03
CA SER A 559 -10.99 2.96 -10.77
C SER A 559 -9.87 1.92 -10.68
N ALA A 560 -9.62 1.42 -9.46
CA ALA A 560 -8.68 0.33 -9.24
C ALA A 560 -9.11 -0.96 -9.97
N GLU A 561 -10.42 -1.19 -10.09
CA GLU A 561 -11.01 -2.29 -10.87
C GLU A 561 -10.68 -2.14 -12.36
N ASP A 562 -10.85 -0.96 -12.93
CA ASP A 562 -10.51 -0.70 -14.34
C ASP A 562 -9.03 -0.97 -14.63
N SER A 563 -8.15 -0.67 -13.67
CA SER A 563 -6.72 -0.92 -13.82
C SER A 563 -6.35 -2.40 -13.94
N VAL A 564 -7.13 -3.28 -13.29
CA VAL A 564 -6.95 -4.74 -13.43
C VAL A 564 -7.35 -5.18 -14.83
N GLU A 565 -8.46 -4.68 -15.37
CA GLU A 565 -8.88 -5.00 -16.74
C GLU A 565 -7.91 -4.42 -17.79
N ALA A 566 -7.40 -3.21 -17.57
CA ALA A 566 -6.36 -2.63 -18.41
C ALA A 566 -5.08 -3.49 -18.41
N ALA A 567 -4.63 -3.95 -17.23
CA ALA A 567 -3.48 -4.85 -17.11
C ALA A 567 -3.72 -6.19 -17.84
N ARG A 568 -4.92 -6.77 -17.74
CA ARG A 568 -5.29 -7.99 -18.49
C ARG A 568 -5.29 -7.76 -19.99
N ALA A 569 -5.76 -6.60 -20.45
CA ALA A 569 -5.74 -6.24 -21.86
C ALA A 569 -4.30 -6.16 -22.39
N PHE A 570 -3.40 -5.43 -21.70
CA PHE A 570 -1.99 -5.39 -22.09
C PHE A 570 -1.31 -6.78 -22.03
N ALA A 571 -1.67 -7.62 -21.06
CA ALA A 571 -1.17 -9.00 -20.99
C ALA A 571 -1.62 -9.87 -22.16
N ALA A 572 -2.88 -9.73 -22.60
CA ALA A 572 -3.37 -10.40 -23.80
C ALA A 572 -2.61 -9.98 -25.08
N HIS A 573 -2.07 -8.77 -25.09
CA HIS A 573 -1.22 -8.23 -26.17
C HIS A 573 0.28 -8.51 -25.99
N GLY A 574 0.67 -9.19 -24.90
CA GLY A 574 2.04 -9.68 -24.69
C GLY A 574 2.96 -8.77 -23.88
N VAL A 575 2.41 -7.93 -22.99
CA VAL A 575 3.22 -7.21 -22.00
C VAL A 575 3.90 -8.16 -21.02
N ASP A 576 5.15 -7.85 -20.67
CA ASP A 576 5.97 -8.69 -19.79
C ASP A 576 5.88 -8.26 -18.32
N ALA A 577 5.64 -6.98 -18.05
CA ALA A 577 5.30 -6.47 -16.72
C ALA A 577 4.54 -5.13 -16.78
N VAL A 578 3.80 -4.82 -15.71
CA VAL A 578 3.10 -3.54 -15.54
C VAL A 578 3.77 -2.72 -14.44
N ASP A 579 4.24 -1.50 -14.75
CA ASP A 579 4.65 -0.49 -13.75
C ASP A 579 3.44 0.30 -13.28
N VAL A 580 3.13 0.17 -11.99
CA VAL A 580 1.85 0.62 -11.43
C VAL A 580 2.03 1.92 -10.66
N SER A 581 1.64 3.02 -11.29
CA SER A 581 1.53 4.33 -10.65
C SER A 581 0.08 4.78 -10.51
N THR A 582 -0.17 6.05 -10.20
CA THR A 582 -1.52 6.61 -9.98
C THR A 582 -1.57 8.10 -10.30
N GLY A 583 -2.74 8.58 -10.68
CA GLY A 583 -3.05 10.02 -10.72
C GLY A 583 -2.28 10.79 -11.79
N GLN A 584 -2.11 12.07 -11.51
CA GLN A 584 -1.71 13.19 -12.36
C GLN A 584 -2.56 13.36 -13.63
N THR A 585 -3.76 12.76 -13.62
CA THR A 585 -4.68 12.78 -14.75
C THR A 585 -5.36 14.14 -14.86
N ILE A 586 -5.78 14.73 -13.74
CA ILE A 586 -6.30 16.09 -13.63
C ILE A 586 -5.58 16.82 -12.47
N ALA A 587 -5.76 18.13 -12.33
CA ALA A 587 -5.09 18.92 -11.31
C ALA A 587 -5.81 18.89 -9.94
N GLU A 588 -7.13 18.65 -9.95
CA GLU A 588 -8.02 18.64 -8.79
C GLU A 588 -8.05 17.30 -8.03
N GLU A 589 -7.22 16.35 -8.44
CA GLU A 589 -7.14 15.03 -7.82
C GLU A 589 -6.72 15.09 -6.34
N GLN A 590 -7.17 14.12 -5.53
CA GLN A 590 -6.85 14.05 -4.10
C GLN A 590 -6.20 12.72 -3.71
N PRO A 591 -4.93 12.50 -4.09
CA PRO A 591 -4.19 11.30 -3.73
C PRO A 591 -3.97 11.18 -2.22
N SER A 592 -4.22 9.98 -1.70
CA SER A 592 -3.93 9.64 -0.30
C SER A 592 -2.45 9.27 -0.13
N PHE A 593 -1.57 10.27 -0.12
CA PHE A 593 -0.13 10.06 0.02
C PHE A 593 0.26 9.35 1.34
N GLY A 594 1.33 8.57 1.27
CA GLY A 594 1.91 7.85 2.40
C GLY A 594 3.04 6.91 1.95
N ARG A 595 3.67 6.23 2.91
CA ARG A 595 4.66 5.19 2.62
C ARG A 595 4.05 4.10 1.75
N SER A 596 4.66 3.82 0.60
CA SER A 596 4.25 2.74 -0.32
C SER A 596 2.76 2.83 -0.71
N TYR A 597 2.25 4.06 -0.95
CA TYR A 597 0.81 4.31 -1.15
C TYR A 597 0.26 3.73 -2.45
N GLN A 598 1.10 3.49 -3.46
CA GLN A 598 0.68 2.88 -4.73
C GLN A 598 0.79 1.35 -4.73
N THR A 599 1.53 0.76 -3.78
CA THR A 599 1.69 -0.69 -3.65
C THR A 599 0.38 -1.48 -3.60
N PRO A 600 -0.72 -1.02 -2.98
CA PRO A 600 -2.00 -1.74 -3.02
C PRO A 600 -2.54 -1.98 -4.43
N PHE A 601 -2.32 -1.04 -5.34
CA PHE A 601 -2.76 -1.19 -6.73
C PHE A 601 -1.86 -2.18 -7.47
N ALA A 602 -0.55 -2.14 -7.19
CA ALA A 602 0.42 -3.09 -7.72
C ALA A 602 0.09 -4.53 -7.27
N ASP A 603 -0.21 -4.68 -5.98
CA ASP A 603 -0.62 -5.93 -5.34
C ASP A 603 -1.89 -6.49 -5.98
N ARG A 604 -2.90 -5.63 -6.16
CA ARG A 604 -4.16 -6.01 -6.81
C ARG A 604 -3.96 -6.44 -8.25
N ILE A 605 -3.21 -5.68 -9.06
CA ILE A 605 -2.93 -6.04 -10.46
C ILE A 605 -2.19 -7.37 -10.53
N ARG A 606 -1.14 -7.55 -9.72
CA ARG A 606 -0.36 -8.79 -9.69
C ARG A 606 -1.23 -10.01 -9.40
N ASN A 607 -2.04 -9.95 -8.35
CA ASN A 607 -2.80 -11.11 -7.86
C ASN A 607 -4.13 -11.32 -8.61
N ALA A 608 -4.76 -10.27 -9.13
CA ALA A 608 -6.04 -10.38 -9.86
C ALA A 608 -5.87 -10.49 -11.39
N ALA A 609 -4.86 -9.87 -11.99
CA ALA A 609 -4.57 -9.98 -13.43
C ALA A 609 -3.59 -11.12 -13.74
N GLY A 610 -2.77 -11.55 -12.77
CA GLY A 610 -1.78 -12.61 -12.97
C GLY A 610 -0.59 -12.18 -13.84
N VAL A 611 -0.25 -10.89 -13.83
CA VAL A 611 0.82 -10.28 -14.64
C VAL A 611 1.95 -9.84 -13.73
N ALA A 612 3.20 -10.01 -14.18
CA ALA A 612 4.34 -9.51 -13.41
C ALA A 612 4.20 -8.00 -13.21
N THR A 613 4.53 -7.53 -12.01
CA THR A 613 4.20 -6.15 -11.61
C THR A 613 5.40 -5.46 -10.98
N ILE A 614 5.60 -4.19 -11.33
CA ILE A 614 6.58 -3.29 -10.73
C ILE A 614 5.83 -2.34 -9.79
N ALA A 615 6.18 -2.35 -8.49
CA ALA A 615 5.64 -1.41 -7.53
C ALA A 615 6.48 -0.13 -7.47
N VAL A 616 5.80 1.01 -7.42
CA VAL A 616 6.38 2.34 -7.22
C VAL A 616 5.63 3.12 -6.14
N GLY A 617 5.95 4.40 -5.95
CA GLY A 617 5.20 5.32 -5.09
C GLY A 617 5.66 5.32 -3.62
N ALA A 618 6.59 6.23 -3.29
CA ALA A 618 7.10 6.43 -1.93
C ALA A 618 7.66 5.17 -1.24
N ILE A 619 8.33 4.32 -2.02
CA ILE A 619 9.19 3.23 -1.55
C ILE A 619 10.59 3.82 -1.35
N SER A 620 11.11 3.76 -0.12
CA SER A 620 12.37 4.44 0.24
C SER A 620 13.37 3.59 1.01
N GLY A 621 12.92 2.53 1.68
CA GLY A 621 13.78 1.64 2.48
C GLY A 621 13.95 0.26 1.82
N TYR A 622 15.11 -0.37 2.02
CA TYR A 622 15.35 -1.74 1.55
C TYR A 622 14.38 -2.75 2.16
N ASP A 623 13.94 -2.49 3.40
CA ASP A 623 12.98 -3.32 4.10
C ASP A 623 11.56 -3.23 3.50
N ASP A 624 11.20 -2.09 2.89
CA ASP A 624 9.99 -2.00 2.05
C ASP A 624 10.09 -2.94 0.86
N VAL A 625 11.20 -2.88 0.12
CA VAL A 625 11.41 -3.72 -1.07
C VAL A 625 11.33 -5.20 -0.70
N ASN A 626 12.08 -5.63 0.32
CA ASN A 626 12.05 -7.02 0.79
C ASN A 626 10.63 -7.46 1.17
N SER A 627 9.89 -6.63 1.91
CA SER A 627 8.53 -6.94 2.35
C SER A 627 7.56 -7.03 1.18
N ILE A 628 7.63 -6.10 0.22
CA ILE A 628 6.74 -6.04 -0.95
C ILE A 628 6.94 -7.27 -1.84
N ILE A 629 8.20 -7.59 -2.14
CA ILE A 629 8.56 -8.73 -2.99
C ILE A 629 8.16 -10.05 -2.32
N LEU A 630 8.55 -10.25 -1.06
CA LEU A 630 8.35 -11.54 -0.39
C LEU A 630 6.88 -11.84 -0.13
N ALA A 631 6.08 -10.81 0.20
CA ALA A 631 4.63 -10.91 0.35
C ALA A 631 3.88 -11.17 -0.97
N GLY A 632 4.56 -11.14 -2.12
CA GLY A 632 3.93 -11.33 -3.42
C GLY A 632 3.04 -10.16 -3.83
N ARG A 633 3.41 -8.93 -3.45
CA ARG A 633 2.70 -7.70 -3.83
C ARG A 633 3.24 -7.08 -5.12
N ALA A 634 4.49 -7.38 -5.46
CA ALA A 634 5.12 -7.02 -6.72
C ALA A 634 6.27 -8.00 -6.99
N ASP A 635 6.74 -8.03 -8.24
CA ASP A 635 7.89 -8.84 -8.64
C ASP A 635 9.17 -8.01 -8.71
N LEU A 636 9.02 -6.69 -8.87
CA LEU A 636 10.07 -5.68 -8.95
C LEU A 636 9.64 -4.42 -8.19
N CYS A 637 10.60 -3.60 -7.74
CA CYS A 637 10.32 -2.30 -7.13
C CYS A 637 11.13 -1.21 -7.83
N ALA A 638 10.47 -0.15 -8.31
CA ALA A 638 11.15 1.03 -8.83
C ALA A 638 11.19 2.16 -7.79
N LEU A 639 12.37 2.73 -7.61
CA LEU A 639 12.63 3.80 -6.65
C LEU A 639 13.17 5.03 -7.40
N GLY A 640 12.48 6.16 -7.26
CA GLY A 640 12.89 7.44 -7.83
C GLY A 640 13.74 8.26 -6.85
N ARG A 641 13.08 9.08 -6.02
CA ARG A 641 13.74 10.04 -5.11
C ARG A 641 14.82 9.44 -4.20
N ALA A 642 14.71 8.16 -3.82
CA ALA A 642 15.76 7.47 -3.05
C ALA A 642 17.09 7.45 -3.82
N HIS A 643 17.07 7.16 -5.13
CA HIS A 643 18.25 7.17 -5.99
C HIS A 643 18.74 8.58 -6.35
N LEU A 644 17.86 9.60 -6.33
CA LEU A 644 18.29 11.00 -6.45
C LEU A 644 19.08 11.45 -5.23
N TYR A 645 18.61 11.10 -4.03
CA TYR A 645 19.27 11.39 -2.77
C TYR A 645 20.57 10.59 -2.61
N ASP A 646 20.54 9.31 -2.97
CA ASP A 646 21.66 8.39 -2.86
C ASP A 646 21.85 7.59 -4.16
N PRO A 647 22.80 7.99 -5.03
CA PRO A 647 23.09 7.27 -6.27
C PRO A 647 23.48 5.80 -6.07
N ALA A 648 24.11 5.47 -4.93
CA ALA A 648 24.59 4.14 -4.59
C ALA A 648 23.65 3.40 -3.62
N TRP A 649 22.38 3.82 -3.56
CA TRP A 649 21.38 3.29 -2.62
C TRP A 649 21.31 1.77 -2.60
N THR A 650 21.41 1.10 -3.75
CA THR A 650 21.33 -0.37 -3.81
C THR A 650 22.57 -1.03 -3.20
N LEU A 651 23.77 -0.51 -3.48
CA LEU A 651 25.01 -0.97 -2.84
C LEU A 651 25.02 -0.70 -1.33
N HIS A 652 24.52 0.46 -0.89
CA HIS A 652 24.39 0.77 0.53
C HIS A 652 23.35 -0.14 1.22
N ALA A 653 22.22 -0.41 0.57
CA ALA A 653 21.23 -1.38 1.05
C ALA A 653 21.82 -2.79 1.18
N ALA A 654 22.73 -3.19 0.29
CA ALA A 654 23.42 -4.47 0.40
C ALA A 654 24.38 -4.48 1.59
N ALA A 655 25.17 -3.42 1.76
CA ALA A 655 26.10 -3.28 2.89
C ALA A 655 25.36 -3.25 4.25
N ASP A 656 24.24 -2.54 4.34
CA ASP A 656 23.39 -2.46 5.55
C ASP A 656 22.71 -3.80 5.89
N GLN A 657 22.64 -4.73 4.93
CA GLN A 657 22.08 -6.08 5.09
C GLN A 657 23.16 -7.17 5.09
N ASP A 658 24.44 -6.80 5.14
CA ASP A 658 25.60 -7.71 5.06
C ASP A 658 25.61 -8.61 3.82
N VAL A 659 25.04 -8.14 2.71
CA VAL A 659 25.01 -8.84 1.42
C VAL A 659 26.24 -8.47 0.59
N ALA A 660 26.99 -9.48 0.18
CA ALA A 660 28.11 -9.30 -0.73
C ALA A 660 27.61 -9.02 -2.15
N MET A 661 27.69 -7.77 -2.59
CA MET A 661 27.53 -7.37 -3.99
C MET A 661 28.88 -7.01 -4.61
N THR A 662 28.99 -7.15 -5.93
CA THR A 662 30.17 -6.68 -6.67
C THR A 662 30.14 -5.16 -6.78
N TRP A 663 30.99 -4.49 -6.01
CA TRP A 663 31.24 -3.05 -6.17
C TRP A 663 32.19 -2.82 -7.35
N PRO A 664 32.07 -1.69 -8.07
CA PRO A 664 33.13 -1.24 -8.97
C PRO A 664 34.48 -1.28 -8.26
N VAL A 665 35.53 -1.78 -8.93
CA VAL A 665 36.85 -1.99 -8.29
C VAL A 665 37.39 -0.70 -7.65
N GLN A 666 37.10 0.44 -8.27
CA GLN A 666 37.45 1.77 -7.81
C GLN A 666 36.72 2.18 -6.52
N PHE A 667 35.55 1.60 -6.22
CA PHE A 667 34.73 1.90 -5.04
C PHE A 667 34.91 0.88 -3.90
N GLN A 668 35.67 -0.20 -4.09
CA GLN A 668 35.79 -1.29 -3.11
C GLN A 668 36.21 -0.81 -1.70
N ARG A 669 37.08 0.20 -1.60
CA ARG A 669 37.48 0.78 -0.29
C ARG A 669 36.35 1.53 0.43
N GLY A 670 35.28 1.88 -0.28
CA GLY A 670 34.05 2.46 0.25
C GLY A 670 32.92 1.45 0.49
N SER A 671 33.16 0.14 0.28
CA SER A 671 32.14 -0.92 0.43
C SER A 671 31.58 -1.11 1.85
N ARG A 672 32.05 -0.34 2.82
CA ARG A 672 31.59 -0.34 4.21
C ARG A 672 31.28 1.08 4.63
N LYS A 673 30.25 1.21 5.47
CA LYS A 673 29.86 2.50 6.04
C LYS A 673 31.07 3.13 6.75
N PRO A 674 31.50 4.34 6.35
CA PRO A 674 32.61 5.02 7.02
C PRO A 674 32.29 5.25 8.50
N PRO A 675 33.29 5.19 9.40
CA PRO A 675 33.09 5.53 10.79
C PRO A 675 32.64 6.99 10.89
N SER A 676 31.43 7.21 11.40
CA SER A 676 30.93 8.54 11.77
C SER A 676 31.10 8.76 13.28
N GLY A 677 30.95 10.00 13.74
CA GLY A 677 30.87 10.27 15.18
C GLY A 677 29.79 9.40 15.81
N ARG A 678 30.04 8.83 16.99
CA ARG A 678 29.10 7.93 17.68
C ARG A 678 27.73 8.61 17.82
N THR A 679 26.77 8.24 16.97
CA THR A 679 25.35 8.57 17.14
C THR A 679 24.71 7.65 18.17
N ASP A 680 25.27 6.44 18.30
CA ASP A 680 24.93 5.53 19.37
C ASP A 680 25.66 6.02 20.62
N GLY A 681 24.91 6.45 21.63
CA GLY A 681 25.45 6.70 22.96
C GLY A 681 26.35 5.54 23.41
N PRO A 682 27.24 5.75 24.41
CA PRO A 682 28.01 4.65 24.96
C PRO A 682 27.06 3.48 25.25
N ARG A 683 27.34 2.29 24.69
CA ARG A 683 26.59 1.08 25.02
C ARG A 683 26.42 1.07 26.54
N PRO A 684 25.20 0.89 27.06
CA PRO A 684 24.97 0.89 28.50
C PRO A 684 26.03 0.00 29.16
N ARG A 685 26.81 0.54 30.10
CA ARG A 685 27.79 -0.27 30.86
C ARG A 685 27.12 -1.39 31.66
N LEU A 686 25.81 -1.27 31.83
CA LEU A 686 24.92 -2.19 32.50
C LEU A 686 23.69 -2.37 31.59
N GLU A 687 23.51 -3.57 31.07
CA GLU A 687 22.18 -4.00 30.63
C GLU A 687 21.36 -4.27 31.89
N LEU A 688 20.08 -3.90 31.88
CA LEU A 688 19.13 -4.47 32.83
C LEU A 688 19.18 -5.98 32.60
N ILE A 689 19.81 -6.72 33.52
CA ILE A 689 19.63 -8.16 33.61
C ILE A 689 18.14 -8.34 33.87
N ARG A 690 17.38 -8.54 32.80
CA ARG A 690 16.07 -9.16 32.92
C ARG A 690 16.40 -10.60 33.25
N ASP A 691 16.39 -10.95 34.54
CA ASP A 691 16.54 -12.33 34.96
C ASP A 691 15.56 -13.20 34.17
N GLY A 692 16.12 -14.07 33.32
CA GLY A 692 15.41 -14.90 32.37
C GLY A 692 16.27 -15.13 31.14
N ALA A 693 16.39 -16.40 30.71
CA ALA A 693 16.88 -16.69 29.37
C ALA A 693 16.10 -15.82 28.35
N PRO A 694 16.66 -15.46 27.19
CA PRO A 694 15.82 -15.05 26.07
C PRO A 694 14.85 -16.21 25.84
N ASN A 695 13.65 -16.09 26.41
CA ASN A 695 12.60 -17.08 26.21
C ASN A 695 12.42 -17.10 24.71
N GLY A 696 12.68 -18.26 24.08
CA GLY A 696 12.55 -18.41 22.63
C GLY A 696 11.27 -17.75 22.16
N GLY A 697 11.29 -17.10 21.00
CA GLY A 697 10.18 -16.28 20.49
C GLY A 697 8.83 -16.99 20.47
N HIS A 698 8.82 -18.31 20.66
CA HIS A 698 7.63 -19.14 20.79
C HIS A 698 7.18 -19.31 22.25
N ARG A 699 6.11 -18.62 22.64
CA ARG A 699 5.44 -18.76 23.94
C ARG A 699 3.96 -18.97 23.73
N ARG A 700 3.50 -20.20 23.90
CA ARG A 700 2.07 -20.54 23.84
C ARG A 700 1.36 -20.29 25.17
N TRP A 701 0.09 -19.90 25.11
CA TRP A 701 -0.80 -19.78 26.26
C TRP A 701 -1.01 -21.15 26.90
N ARG A 702 -0.89 -21.21 28.23
CA ARG A 702 -1.16 -22.41 29.02
C ARG A 702 -2.09 -22.02 30.17
N PRO A 703 -3.34 -22.51 30.17
CA PRO A 703 -4.26 -22.25 31.27
C PRO A 703 -3.70 -22.73 32.61
N LYS A 704 -3.95 -21.98 33.68
CA LYS A 704 -3.62 -22.45 35.03
C LYS A 704 -4.41 -23.72 35.36
N GLY A 705 -3.71 -24.85 35.52
CA GLY A 705 -4.29 -26.16 35.85
C GLY A 705 -4.21 -27.22 34.75
N ALA A 706 -3.71 -26.87 33.55
CA ALA A 706 -3.35 -27.85 32.52
C ALA A 706 -1.93 -28.38 32.80
N VAL A 707 -1.85 -29.53 33.47
CA VAL A 707 -0.61 -30.34 33.60
C VAL A 707 -0.67 -31.48 32.60
#